data_AF-A0A669D527-F1
#
_entry.id   AF-A0A669D527-F1
#
_cell.length_a   1.000
_cell.length_b   1.000
_cell.length_c   1.000
_cell.angle_alpha   90.00
_cell.angle_beta   90.00
_cell.angle_gamma   90.00
#
_symmetry.space_group_name_H-M   'P 1'
#
loop_
_entity.id
_entity.type
_entity.pdbx_description
1 polymer ?
#
loop_
_entity_poly.entity_id
_entity_poly.type
_entity_poly.pdbx_seq_one_letter_code
_entity_poly.pdbx_strand_id
1 'polypeptide(L)'
;IFDINEGILEKGKKAQPRNSIIGEEHRWPKTIPYYMEDDLEINAKGVILKAFEQYRLKTCIDFKPWSGEANYISVFKGDGCFSSVGNRHVGKQRLSIGTNCDRIATIEHEFLHALGFWHEQSRADRDDYVEIMWDRITEGKGHNFNTYDDTTSSSLGVPYDYSSMMHYSKTAFRNGTEPTIVTKIPAFSDIIGQRMEFSDSDLLKLNRLYNCSSTFLDSCDFERENICGMIQGQGDQADWDRVTTATGGPDTDYSHMGKCNGSGYFMHFSTSRANTGDKALLESRLLYPKRGYQCLQFFYYNSAGSSDTLKVYVREYDKANPNGSLRLIKTIEGFPQELWQLHHVSLDAKMKFRVVFEGTKVEAGPPSGGLSLDDINVSETACPEFIWRVKNFSHVMENTPISTPIFSPLFTSKEGYTFQMKLYPSGEEGYQGQLSAYAHLVAREGDTGQIWPCPWKQITMMLMDQHPHIQKRMSNQRSITTDPNMKAAGSDEFFWDDPRKVGDEVTDTDGSKYFRGPGSGTAAYLTHLRAKSRDFIKGGDAIFLLTMEDVSHLTVSQPLPSTTSQPISTTPSEVCYNVQCQNGGVCVVDEGKPACRCDVGDDWWYYGDRCQHRGSNSDKTTLALASSLSVLGVMLVVTVVSVICVKKKYKKRMNNNNNVVILNSHAS
;
A
#
# COMPACT_ATOMS: atom_id res chain seq x y z
N ILE A 1 6.31 11.81 19.26
CA ILE A 1 5.87 12.41 18.00
C ILE A 1 5.45 13.82 18.33
N PHE A 2 6.08 14.81 17.71
CA PHE A 2 5.84 16.24 17.91
C PHE A 2 5.59 16.89 16.56
N ASP A 3 4.81 17.96 16.55
CA ASP A 3 4.71 18.85 15.39
C ASP A 3 5.57 20.09 15.64
N ILE A 4 6.40 20.47 14.66
CA ILE A 4 7.24 21.67 14.74
C ILE A 4 6.70 22.66 13.70
N ASN A 5 5.62 23.36 14.03
CA ASN A 5 5.26 24.72 13.60
C ASN A 5 3.87 25.13 14.12
N GLU A 6 3.78 25.58 15.37
CA GLU A 6 2.57 26.21 15.92
C GLU A 6 2.71 27.74 15.93
N GLY A 7 2.50 28.38 14.78
CA GLY A 7 2.59 29.83 14.67
C GLY A 7 1.75 30.44 13.54
N ILE A 8 0.67 31.13 13.94
CA ILE A 8 0.05 32.37 13.39
C ILE A 8 -1.48 32.29 13.14
N LEU A 9 -2.19 33.16 13.91
CA LEU A 9 -3.53 33.83 13.89
C LEU A 9 -4.41 33.75 12.60
N GLU A 10 -5.76 33.86 12.58
CA GLU A 10 -6.73 34.85 13.09
C GLU A 10 -8.18 34.29 13.09
N LYS A 11 -9.07 34.82 13.96
CA LYS A 11 -10.48 34.37 14.14
C LYS A 11 -11.46 34.88 13.06
N GLY A 12 -12.32 34.00 12.52
CA GLY A 12 -13.69 34.41 12.14
C GLY A 12 -14.53 33.55 11.17
N LYS A 13 -15.65 33.04 11.69
CA LYS A 13 -16.92 32.54 11.06
C LYS A 13 -17.08 31.02 10.75
N LYS A 14 -18.31 30.55 11.06
CA LYS A 14 -18.92 29.19 11.04
C LYS A 14 -18.67 28.38 9.75
N ALA A 15 -18.68 27.05 9.69
CA ALA A 15 -18.31 25.92 10.57
C ALA A 15 -18.46 24.66 9.67
N GLN A 16 -17.35 24.09 9.19
CA GLN A 16 -17.28 22.74 8.61
C GLN A 16 -16.01 22.03 9.12
N PRO A 17 -16.05 20.72 9.41
CA PRO A 17 -15.01 19.98 10.16
C PRO A 17 -13.71 19.74 9.36
N ARG A 18 -12.47 19.68 9.95
CA ARG A 18 -11.17 19.81 9.18
C ARG A 18 -9.86 19.13 9.68
N ASN A 19 -9.06 18.42 8.83
CA ASN A 19 -7.74 17.79 9.20
C ASN A 19 -6.54 17.83 8.18
N SER A 20 -6.47 18.75 7.22
CA SER A 20 -5.37 18.86 6.22
C SER A 20 -5.06 20.31 5.85
N ILE A 21 -3.81 20.71 5.68
CA ILE A 21 -3.43 22.11 5.38
C ILE A 21 -4.09 22.61 4.09
N ILE A 22 -4.69 23.80 4.14
CA ILE A 22 -5.26 24.50 2.97
C ILE A 22 -4.12 25.16 2.18
N GLY A 23 -4.19 25.09 0.85
CA GLY A 23 -3.22 25.71 -0.07
C GLY A 23 -2.57 24.70 -0.99
N GLU A 24 -2.70 24.89 -2.31
CA GLU A 24 -1.99 24.09 -3.31
C GLU A 24 -0.47 24.34 -3.24
N GLU A 25 -0.09 25.54 -2.78
CA GLU A 25 1.29 25.90 -2.49
C GLU A 25 1.91 25.03 -1.40
N HIS A 26 1.16 24.41 -0.50
CA HIS A 26 1.74 23.54 0.53
C HIS A 26 1.85 22.07 0.10
N ARG A 27 1.56 21.76 -1.17
CA ARG A 27 1.64 20.40 -1.70
C ARG A 27 3.05 20.07 -2.17
N TRP A 28 3.45 18.83 -1.94
CA TRP A 28 4.58 18.25 -2.65
C TRP A 28 4.16 17.79 -4.05
N PRO A 29 5.10 17.64 -5.01
CA PRO A 29 4.84 16.81 -6.18
C PRO A 29 4.48 15.37 -5.75
N LYS A 30 3.72 14.66 -6.60
CA LYS A 30 3.35 13.24 -6.34
C LYS A 30 4.56 12.33 -6.13
N THR A 31 5.71 12.67 -6.74
CA THR A 31 6.98 11.99 -6.48
C THR A 31 7.88 12.90 -5.64
N ILE A 32 8.04 12.56 -4.37
CA ILE A 32 8.74 13.38 -3.37
C ILE A 32 10.24 13.06 -3.40
N PRO A 33 11.10 14.06 -3.63
CA PRO A 33 12.54 13.89 -3.49
C PRO A 33 12.91 13.75 -2.00
N TYR A 34 13.69 12.72 -1.66
CA TYR A 34 14.17 12.48 -0.30
C TYR A 34 15.68 12.30 -0.24
N TYR A 35 16.26 12.63 0.90
CA TYR A 35 17.66 12.35 1.24
C TYR A 35 17.71 11.78 2.66
N MET A 36 18.37 10.63 2.83
CA MET A 36 18.59 10.00 4.13
C MET A 36 19.99 10.37 4.62
N GLU A 37 20.05 11.17 5.69
CA GLU A 37 21.32 11.59 6.29
C GLU A 37 22.07 10.39 6.91
N ASP A 38 23.39 10.54 7.07
CA ASP A 38 24.27 9.46 7.55
C ASP A 38 24.14 9.18 9.04
N ASP A 39 23.56 10.11 9.81
CA ASP A 39 23.30 9.97 11.25
C ASP A 39 22.12 9.04 11.57
N LEU A 40 21.31 8.68 10.56
CA LEU A 40 20.23 7.71 10.71
C LEU A 40 20.76 6.31 11.00
N GLU A 41 20.10 5.65 11.95
CA GLU A 41 20.33 4.24 12.20
C GLU A 41 20.00 3.41 10.95
N ILE A 42 20.80 2.38 10.66
CA ILE A 42 20.61 1.53 9.48
C ILE A 42 19.23 0.85 9.49
N ASN A 43 18.74 0.48 10.69
CA ASN A 43 17.37 -0.02 10.84
C ASN A 43 16.34 1.01 10.37
N ALA A 44 16.47 2.26 10.82
CA ALA A 44 15.58 3.35 10.41
C ALA A 44 15.60 3.56 8.89
N LYS A 45 16.79 3.57 8.25
CA LYS A 45 16.90 3.67 6.78
C LYS A 45 16.11 2.56 6.07
N GLY A 46 16.26 1.31 6.49
CA GLY A 46 15.50 0.19 5.93
C GLY A 46 13.98 0.30 6.16
N VAL A 47 13.56 0.72 7.35
CA VAL A 47 12.13 0.90 7.67
C VAL A 47 11.52 2.08 6.91
N ILE A 48 12.28 3.15 6.66
CA ILE A 48 11.83 4.28 5.80
C ILE A 48 11.51 3.78 4.39
N LEU A 49 12.38 2.96 3.80
CA LEU A 49 12.11 2.38 2.48
C LEU A 49 10.87 1.47 2.48
N LYS A 50 10.63 0.72 3.56
CA LYS A 50 9.39 -0.07 3.72
C LYS A 50 8.14 0.81 3.86
N ALA A 51 8.23 1.95 4.55
CA ALA A 51 7.13 2.93 4.60
C ALA A 51 6.83 3.50 3.20
N PHE A 52 7.85 3.77 2.39
CA PHE A 52 7.64 4.20 1.00
C PHE A 52 6.92 3.16 0.16
N GLU A 53 7.17 1.86 0.38
CA GLU A 53 6.41 0.79 -0.27
C GLU A 53 4.93 0.79 0.13
N GLN A 54 4.58 1.14 1.38
CA GLN A 54 3.18 1.28 1.79
C GLN A 54 2.48 2.47 1.12
N TYR A 55 3.17 3.60 0.99
CA TYR A 55 2.66 4.74 0.20
C TYR A 55 2.44 4.36 -1.26
N ARG A 56 3.41 3.68 -1.89
CA ARG A 56 3.30 3.20 -3.29
C ARG A 56 2.16 2.21 -3.49
N LEU A 57 1.93 1.34 -2.50
CA LEU A 57 0.88 0.34 -2.56
C LEU A 57 -0.52 0.96 -2.39
N LYS A 58 -0.68 1.94 -1.50
CA LYS A 58 -2.00 2.42 -1.04
C LYS A 58 -2.40 3.79 -1.60
N THR A 59 -1.47 4.47 -2.27
CA THR A 59 -1.66 5.84 -2.76
C THR A 59 -0.98 6.04 -4.12
N CYS A 60 -1.12 7.24 -4.69
CA CYS A 60 -0.34 7.65 -5.86
C CYS A 60 0.95 8.41 -5.51
N ILE A 61 1.29 8.50 -4.22
CA ILE A 61 2.52 9.15 -3.74
C ILE A 61 3.69 8.18 -3.90
N ASP A 62 4.78 8.69 -4.46
CA ASP A 62 6.03 7.99 -4.65
C ASP A 62 7.19 8.80 -4.08
N PHE A 63 8.33 8.17 -3.93
CA PHE A 63 9.55 8.72 -3.36
C PHE A 63 10.73 8.41 -4.26
N LYS A 64 11.60 9.39 -4.47
CA LYS A 64 12.86 9.19 -5.21
C LYS A 64 14.03 9.83 -4.47
N PRO A 65 15.25 9.27 -4.58
CA PRO A 65 16.44 9.94 -4.10
C PRO A 65 16.55 11.35 -4.70
N TRP A 66 16.90 12.32 -3.86
CA TRP A 66 17.08 13.71 -4.27
C TRP A 66 18.20 13.82 -5.30
N SER A 67 17.90 14.51 -6.41
CA SER A 67 18.74 14.63 -7.59
C SER A 67 18.98 16.09 -8.02
N GLY A 68 18.70 17.04 -7.13
CA GLY A 68 18.90 18.49 -7.35
C GLY A 68 17.60 19.29 -7.43
N GLU A 69 16.46 18.69 -7.09
CA GLU A 69 15.18 19.39 -6.99
C GLU A 69 15.26 20.51 -5.94
N ALA A 70 14.57 21.63 -6.20
CA ALA A 70 14.64 22.81 -5.37
C ALA A 70 14.24 22.55 -3.91
N ASN A 71 13.22 21.73 -3.69
CA ASN A 71 12.74 21.31 -2.37
C ASN A 71 12.80 19.80 -2.23
N TYR A 72 13.20 19.31 -1.06
CA TYR A 72 13.28 17.88 -0.75
C TYR A 72 13.16 17.63 0.75
N ILE A 73 12.81 16.40 1.13
CA ILE A 73 12.77 15.97 2.53
C ILE A 73 14.13 15.37 2.90
N SER A 74 14.81 15.98 3.87
CA SER A 74 16.03 15.45 4.51
C SER A 74 15.65 14.75 5.80
N VAL A 75 15.74 13.42 5.78
CA VAL A 75 15.45 12.57 6.94
C VAL A 75 16.72 12.38 7.74
N PHE A 76 16.69 12.71 9.04
CA PHE A 76 17.88 12.72 9.90
C PHE A 76 17.55 12.21 11.32
N LYS A 77 18.59 11.90 12.11
CA LYS A 77 18.41 11.49 13.51
C LYS A 77 18.42 12.70 14.45
N GLY A 78 17.23 13.20 14.81
CA GLY A 78 17.06 14.26 15.82
C GLY A 78 16.50 13.78 17.15
N ASP A 79 16.14 14.73 18.01
CA ASP A 79 15.55 14.47 19.31
C ASP A 79 14.06 14.14 19.19
N GLY A 80 13.79 12.85 18.97
CA GLY A 80 12.44 12.31 18.79
C GLY A 80 11.99 12.30 17.33
N CYS A 81 10.69 12.12 17.13
CA CYS A 81 10.07 11.99 15.81
C CYS A 81 9.19 13.22 15.55
N PHE A 82 9.46 13.91 14.44
CA PHE A 82 8.70 15.10 14.04
C PHE A 82 8.90 15.44 12.56
N SER A 83 7.96 16.20 12.03
CA SER A 83 8.00 16.78 10.69
C SER A 83 7.28 18.14 10.68
N SER A 84 7.55 18.95 9.66
CA SER A 84 6.72 20.13 9.38
C SER A 84 5.48 19.72 8.58
N VAL A 85 4.36 20.41 8.79
CA VAL A 85 3.14 20.17 8.03
C VAL A 85 3.18 20.80 6.63
N GLY A 86 3.15 19.96 5.60
CA GLY A 86 3.18 20.35 4.19
C GLY A 86 4.58 20.72 3.67
N ASN A 87 4.66 21.04 2.37
CA ASN A 87 5.85 21.60 1.74
C ASN A 87 6.02 23.06 2.16
N ARG A 88 7.11 23.36 2.86
CA ARG A 88 7.41 24.72 3.37
C ARG A 88 8.20 25.58 2.36
N HIS A 89 8.62 25.01 1.23
CA HIS A 89 9.43 25.68 0.20
C HIS A 89 10.74 26.30 0.72
N VAL A 90 11.38 25.62 1.65
CA VAL A 90 12.63 26.07 2.32
C VAL A 90 13.89 25.39 1.75
N GLY A 91 13.76 24.68 0.64
CA GLY A 91 14.81 23.81 0.12
C GLY A 91 14.93 22.52 0.89
N LYS A 92 15.94 22.45 1.78
CA LYS A 92 16.16 21.29 2.67
C LYS A 92 15.14 21.31 3.81
N GLN A 93 14.03 20.60 3.65
CA GLN A 93 13.03 20.44 4.71
C GLN A 93 13.38 19.23 5.58
N ARG A 94 13.62 19.44 6.88
CA ARG A 94 14.07 18.40 7.79
C ARG A 94 12.89 17.59 8.36
N LEU A 95 13.06 16.27 8.44
CA LEU A 95 12.14 15.32 9.09
C LEU A 95 12.97 14.44 10.04
N SER A 96 12.63 14.42 11.32
CA SER A 96 13.40 13.70 12.33
C SER A 96 12.84 12.29 12.53
N ILE A 97 13.70 11.28 12.40
CA ILE A 97 13.49 9.91 12.85
C ILE A 97 14.59 9.62 13.88
N GLY A 98 14.33 10.02 15.13
CA GLY A 98 15.23 9.82 16.26
C GLY A 98 15.24 8.40 16.82
N THR A 99 15.92 8.24 17.96
CA THR A 99 15.94 6.97 18.71
C THR A 99 14.52 6.50 19.05
N ASN A 100 14.22 5.22 18.81
CA ASN A 100 12.89 4.59 18.98
C ASN A 100 11.79 5.05 17.99
N CYS A 101 12.13 5.83 16.96
CA CYS A 101 11.20 6.27 15.92
C CYS A 101 11.19 5.37 14.68
N ASP A 102 12.06 4.36 14.64
CA ASP A 102 12.29 3.39 13.58
C ASP A 102 11.17 2.33 13.44
N ARG A 103 9.92 2.77 13.60
CA ARG A 103 8.71 1.96 13.41
C ARG A 103 7.98 2.45 12.16
N ILE A 104 7.51 1.52 11.33
CA ILE A 104 6.88 1.85 10.05
C ILE A 104 5.73 2.86 10.21
N ALA A 105 4.80 2.63 11.15
CA ALA A 105 3.69 3.53 11.40
C ALA A 105 4.12 4.91 11.94
N THR A 106 5.25 5.00 12.66
CA THR A 106 5.80 6.29 13.09
C THR A 106 6.33 7.06 11.88
N ILE A 107 7.08 6.40 11.02
CA ILE A 107 7.61 7.02 9.79
C ILE A 107 6.46 7.44 8.87
N GLU A 108 5.47 6.57 8.64
CA GLU A 108 4.26 6.89 7.87
C GLU A 108 3.57 8.15 8.40
N HIS A 109 3.42 8.25 9.72
CA HIS A 109 2.85 9.40 10.41
C HIS A 109 3.64 10.70 10.17
N GLU A 110 4.98 10.67 10.30
CA GLU A 110 5.81 11.86 10.03
C GLU A 110 5.77 12.28 8.56
N PHE A 111 5.63 11.33 7.64
CA PHE A 111 5.44 11.62 6.22
C PHE A 111 4.03 12.14 5.91
N LEU A 112 2.99 11.74 6.65
CA LEU A 112 1.66 12.35 6.54
C LEU A 112 1.68 13.81 6.98
N HIS A 113 2.41 14.14 8.05
CA HIS A 113 2.68 15.53 8.39
C HIS A 113 3.35 16.25 7.21
N ALA A 114 4.44 15.72 6.68
CA ALA A 114 5.13 16.32 5.52
C ALA A 114 4.21 16.52 4.30
N LEU A 115 3.24 15.62 4.09
CA LEU A 115 2.24 15.68 3.02
C LEU A 115 1.11 16.68 3.27
N GLY A 116 1.00 17.22 4.48
CA GLY A 116 0.08 18.29 4.83
C GLY A 116 -1.03 17.90 5.81
N PHE A 117 -0.87 16.84 6.61
CA PHE A 117 -1.88 16.44 7.59
C PHE A 117 -1.50 16.87 9.01
N TRP A 118 -2.48 17.39 9.74
CA TRP A 118 -2.38 17.59 11.19
C TRP A 118 -2.87 16.34 11.92
N HIS A 119 -2.76 16.32 13.25
CA HIS A 119 -3.32 15.24 14.04
C HIS A 119 -4.85 15.21 14.02
N GLU A 120 -5.46 14.02 14.05
CA GLU A 120 -6.92 13.86 14.01
C GLU A 120 -7.60 14.52 15.22
N GLN A 121 -6.97 14.51 16.41
CA GLN A 121 -7.52 15.22 17.57
C GLN A 121 -7.33 16.75 17.50
N SER A 122 -6.68 17.30 16.47
CA SER A 122 -6.56 18.75 16.26
C SER A 122 -7.64 19.30 15.32
N ARG A 123 -8.58 18.45 14.87
CA ARG A 123 -9.71 18.87 14.06
C ARG A 123 -10.58 19.90 14.78
N ALA A 124 -11.16 20.82 14.01
CA ALA A 124 -12.08 21.83 14.52
C ALA A 124 -13.32 21.23 15.23
N ASP A 125 -13.78 20.05 14.82
CA ASP A 125 -14.92 19.32 15.38
C ASP A 125 -14.53 18.29 16.45
N ARG A 126 -13.24 18.21 16.85
CA ARG A 126 -12.77 17.15 17.76
C ARG A 126 -13.50 17.11 19.10
N ASP A 127 -13.92 18.26 19.62
CA ASP A 127 -14.65 18.36 20.89
C ASP A 127 -16.07 17.75 20.82
N ASP A 128 -16.57 17.36 19.65
CA ASP A 128 -17.80 16.56 19.50
C ASP A 128 -17.55 15.06 19.74
N TYR A 129 -16.32 14.60 19.62
CA TYR A 129 -15.93 13.18 19.63
C TYR A 129 -15.07 12.79 20.84
N VAL A 130 -14.26 13.72 21.34
CA VAL A 130 -13.34 13.53 22.46
C VAL A 130 -13.40 14.71 23.43
N GLU A 131 -12.98 14.48 24.66
CA GLU A 131 -12.76 15.49 25.69
C GLU A 131 -11.26 15.53 26.02
N ILE A 132 -10.68 16.74 26.03
CA ILE A 132 -9.29 16.97 26.41
C ILE A 132 -9.23 17.34 27.89
N MET A 133 -8.55 16.49 28.67
CA MET A 133 -8.36 16.68 30.11
C MET A 133 -7.13 17.55 30.36
N TRP A 134 -7.30 18.87 30.23
CA TRP A 134 -6.20 19.85 30.26
C TRP A 134 -5.38 19.82 31.56
N ASP A 135 -6.02 19.53 32.69
CA ASP A 135 -5.40 19.38 34.02
C ASP A 135 -4.44 18.18 34.11
N ARG A 136 -4.54 17.22 33.19
CA ARG A 136 -3.74 15.99 33.15
C ARG A 136 -2.60 16.06 32.15
N ILE A 137 -2.45 17.17 31.42
CA ILE A 137 -1.38 17.34 30.43
C ILE A 137 -0.11 17.81 31.15
N THR A 138 1.04 17.24 30.80
CA THR A 138 2.35 17.70 31.28
C THR A 138 2.53 19.20 31.00
N GLU A 139 3.03 19.94 31.99
CA GLU A 139 3.26 21.37 31.87
C GLU A 139 4.07 21.73 30.61
N GLY A 140 3.66 22.78 29.91
CA GLY A 140 4.27 23.21 28.64
C GLY A 140 3.90 22.37 27.41
N LYS A 141 3.12 21.28 27.54
CA LYS A 141 2.70 20.42 26.41
C LYS A 141 1.27 20.67 25.91
N GLY A 142 0.56 21.64 26.48
CA GLY A 142 -0.83 21.98 26.07
C GLY A 142 -0.98 22.34 24.59
N HIS A 143 0.03 22.96 23.99
CA HIS A 143 0.01 23.36 22.58
C HIS A 143 -0.28 22.19 21.62
N ASN A 144 0.22 20.98 21.93
CA ASN A 144 0.00 19.76 21.15
C ASN A 144 -1.49 19.32 21.05
N PHE A 145 -2.38 19.97 21.80
CA PHE A 145 -3.82 19.73 21.81
C PHE A 145 -4.60 20.91 21.24
N ASN A 146 -3.95 21.87 20.59
CA ASN A 146 -4.63 22.97 19.91
C ASN A 146 -5.50 22.46 18.77
N THR A 147 -6.64 23.14 18.54
CA THR A 147 -7.46 22.96 17.33
C THR A 147 -7.03 23.95 16.26
N TYR A 148 -7.17 23.55 15.00
CA TYR A 148 -6.98 24.42 13.85
C TYR A 148 -8.33 24.77 13.22
N ASP A 149 -8.51 26.05 12.88
CA ASP A 149 -9.78 26.56 12.43
C ASP A 149 -10.00 26.40 10.91
N ASP A 150 -11.16 26.92 10.52
CA ASP A 150 -11.73 26.86 9.19
C ASP A 150 -10.96 27.65 8.11
N THR A 151 -9.91 28.36 8.47
CA THR A 151 -9.08 29.10 7.51
C THR A 151 -7.80 28.36 7.15
N THR A 152 -7.40 27.36 7.94
CA THR A 152 -6.07 26.74 7.87
C THR A 152 -6.09 25.23 7.57
N SER A 153 -7.20 24.54 7.84
CA SER A 153 -7.33 23.08 7.68
C SER A 153 -8.52 22.68 6.76
N SER A 154 -8.63 21.44 6.27
CA SER A 154 -9.81 20.84 5.58
C SER A 154 -10.00 19.34 5.88
N SER A 155 -11.23 18.83 6.06
CA SER A 155 -11.49 17.39 6.36
C SER A 155 -11.67 16.58 5.10
N LEU A 156 -11.77 17.28 3.97
CA LEU A 156 -12.03 16.69 2.67
C LEU A 156 -13.34 15.89 2.64
N GLY A 157 -14.31 16.23 3.50
CA GLY A 157 -15.61 15.54 3.59
C GLY A 157 -15.52 14.11 4.14
N VAL A 158 -14.62 13.88 5.10
CA VAL A 158 -14.41 12.59 5.77
C VAL A 158 -14.79 12.70 7.26
N PRO A 159 -15.56 11.75 7.83
CA PRO A 159 -15.90 11.74 9.26
C PRO A 159 -14.68 11.74 10.19
N TYR A 160 -14.91 12.02 11.48
CA TYR A 160 -13.88 11.85 12.52
C TYR A 160 -13.48 10.38 12.63
N ASP A 161 -12.18 10.11 12.66
CA ASP A 161 -11.67 8.75 12.65
C ASP A 161 -10.87 8.42 13.92
N TYR A 162 -11.51 7.71 14.85
CA TYR A 162 -10.85 7.20 16.06
C TYR A 162 -9.68 6.23 15.74
N SER A 163 -9.68 5.59 14.57
CA SER A 163 -8.64 4.65 14.14
C SER A 163 -7.53 5.28 13.29
N SER A 164 -7.57 6.60 13.06
CA SER A 164 -6.54 7.31 12.32
C SER A 164 -5.17 7.14 12.98
N MET A 165 -4.13 6.87 12.17
CA MET A 165 -2.75 6.87 12.68
C MET A 165 -2.31 8.26 13.16
N MET A 166 -2.97 9.31 12.66
CA MET A 166 -2.76 10.70 13.06
C MET A 166 -3.44 11.04 14.38
N HIS A 167 -4.18 10.13 15.00
CA HIS A 167 -4.78 10.34 16.32
C HIS A 167 -3.76 10.02 17.44
N TYR A 168 -3.73 10.84 18.48
CA TYR A 168 -3.01 10.57 19.72
C TYR A 168 -3.63 9.42 20.52
N SER A 169 -2.82 8.72 21.30
CA SER A 169 -3.34 7.76 22.28
C SER A 169 -3.98 8.51 23.46
N LYS A 170 -4.82 7.81 24.23
CA LYS A 170 -5.40 8.34 25.48
C LYS A 170 -4.37 8.80 26.51
N THR A 171 -3.12 8.34 26.40
CA THR A 171 -2.01 8.60 27.33
C THR A 171 -1.02 9.66 26.85
N ALA A 172 -1.27 10.29 25.69
CA ALA A 172 -0.35 11.26 25.12
C ALA A 172 -0.08 12.42 26.08
N PHE A 173 1.19 12.69 26.37
CA PHE A 173 1.65 13.78 27.26
C PHE A 173 0.96 13.82 28.63
N ARG A 174 0.57 12.67 29.18
CA ARG A 174 -0.09 12.62 30.50
C ARG A 174 0.89 12.92 31.64
N ASN A 175 0.39 13.60 32.66
CA ASN A 175 0.99 13.69 33.97
C ASN A 175 0.25 12.71 34.91
N GLY A 176 0.96 11.70 35.43
CA GLY A 176 0.36 10.62 36.22
C GLY A 176 -0.15 9.44 35.38
N THR A 177 -1.23 8.79 35.85
CA THR A 177 -1.78 7.56 35.25
C THR A 177 -3.05 7.78 34.42
N GLU A 178 -3.80 8.84 34.73
CA GLU A 178 -5.07 9.15 34.09
C GLU A 178 -4.90 9.60 32.63
N PRO A 179 -5.91 9.35 31.76
CA PRO A 179 -5.83 9.72 30.35
C PRO A 179 -6.00 11.23 30.14
N THR A 180 -5.30 11.77 29.14
CA THR A 180 -5.41 13.16 28.66
C THR A 180 -6.49 13.33 27.61
N ILE A 181 -6.84 12.26 26.88
CA ILE A 181 -7.91 12.25 25.88
C ILE A 181 -8.93 11.18 26.28
N VAL A 182 -10.16 11.60 26.52
CA VAL A 182 -11.29 10.72 26.82
C VAL A 182 -12.26 10.74 25.65
N THR A 183 -12.53 9.59 25.04
CA THR A 183 -13.51 9.50 23.94
C THR A 183 -14.92 9.59 24.51
N LYS A 184 -15.81 10.42 23.93
CA LYS A 184 -17.20 10.55 24.41
C LYS A 184 -17.99 9.25 24.32
N ILE A 185 -17.63 8.39 23.37
CA ILE A 185 -18.13 7.02 23.28
C ILE A 185 -17.05 6.10 23.87
N PRO A 186 -17.24 5.52 25.06
CA PRO A 186 -16.19 4.80 25.78
C PRO A 186 -15.56 3.63 25.00
N ALA A 187 -16.32 2.99 24.10
CA ALA A 187 -15.86 1.88 23.27
C ALA A 187 -14.65 2.23 22.38
N PHE A 188 -14.40 3.52 22.09
CA PHE A 188 -13.26 3.94 21.27
C PHE A 188 -12.00 4.31 22.08
N SER A 189 -12.05 4.22 23.42
CA SER A 189 -10.96 4.66 24.29
C SER A 189 -9.64 3.94 24.00
N ASP A 190 -9.70 2.65 23.65
CA ASP A 190 -8.52 1.82 23.34
C ASP A 190 -8.29 1.65 21.82
N ILE A 191 -9.15 2.27 21.00
CA ILE A 191 -9.00 2.32 19.54
C ILE A 191 -8.06 3.46 19.14
N ILE A 192 -8.20 4.62 19.79
CA ILE A 192 -7.36 5.80 19.52
C ILE A 192 -5.88 5.54 19.76
N GLY A 193 -5.03 6.18 18.95
CA GLY A 193 -3.58 6.02 19.03
C GLY A 193 -3.08 4.70 18.47
N GLN A 194 -3.75 4.14 17.46
CA GLN A 194 -3.21 2.99 16.74
C GLN A 194 -1.93 3.35 15.98
N ARG A 195 -0.99 2.41 15.94
CA ARG A 195 0.36 2.55 15.32
C ARG A 195 0.70 1.29 14.55
N MET A 196 -0.26 0.79 13.78
CA MET A 196 -0.12 -0.38 12.91
C MET A 196 0.15 0.08 11.48
N GLU A 197 -0.78 0.83 10.89
CA GLU A 197 -0.71 1.32 9.50
C GLU A 197 -1.77 2.41 9.25
N PHE A 198 -1.89 2.91 8.01
CA PHE A 198 -2.93 3.88 7.62
C PHE A 198 -4.33 3.34 7.86
N SER A 199 -5.24 4.17 8.40
CA SER A 199 -6.66 3.85 8.34
C SER A 199 -7.22 4.08 6.94
N ASP A 200 -8.40 3.51 6.65
CA ASP A 200 -9.11 3.79 5.40
C ASP A 200 -9.40 5.29 5.22
N SER A 201 -9.66 6.01 6.32
CA SER A 201 -9.91 7.46 6.28
C SER A 201 -8.65 8.27 6.03
N ASP A 202 -7.49 7.85 6.58
CA ASP A 202 -6.20 8.48 6.30
C ASP A 202 -5.89 8.41 4.80
N LEU A 203 -6.04 7.21 4.21
CA LEU A 203 -5.85 6.99 2.78
C LEU A 203 -6.88 7.75 1.93
N LEU A 204 -8.15 7.77 2.33
CA LEU A 204 -9.19 8.50 1.61
C LEU A 204 -8.88 10.00 1.57
N LYS A 205 -8.46 10.58 2.70
CA LYS A 205 -8.07 11.99 2.78
C LYS A 205 -6.85 12.26 1.91
N LEU A 206 -5.79 11.48 2.03
CA LEU A 206 -4.57 11.66 1.24
C LEU A 206 -4.82 11.51 -0.27
N ASN A 207 -5.58 10.51 -0.68
CA ASN A 207 -5.92 10.27 -2.08
C ASN A 207 -6.82 11.37 -2.67
N ARG A 208 -7.75 11.92 -1.87
CA ARG A 208 -8.53 13.12 -2.28
C ARG A 208 -7.64 14.34 -2.42
N LEU A 209 -6.72 14.54 -1.48
CA LEU A 209 -5.82 15.69 -1.44
C LEU A 209 -4.89 15.76 -2.66
N TYR A 210 -4.38 14.62 -3.11
CA TYR A 210 -3.46 14.52 -4.24
C TYR A 210 -4.12 14.04 -5.54
N ASN A 211 -5.46 13.97 -5.59
CA ASN A 211 -6.22 13.49 -6.75
C ASN A 211 -5.63 12.18 -7.29
N CYS A 212 -5.51 11.18 -6.42
CA CYS A 212 -4.92 9.89 -6.76
C CYS A 212 -5.89 9.03 -7.57
N SER A 213 -5.42 8.60 -8.75
CA SER A 213 -5.97 7.47 -9.49
C SER A 213 -5.24 6.19 -9.06
N SER A 214 -5.94 5.06 -8.99
CA SER A 214 -5.35 3.78 -8.55
C SER A 214 -4.13 3.39 -9.40
N THR A 215 -3.02 3.09 -8.72
CA THR A 215 -1.76 2.57 -9.28
C THR A 215 -1.56 1.09 -8.98
N PHE A 216 -2.40 0.52 -8.13
CA PHE A 216 -2.39 -0.87 -7.71
C PHE A 216 -2.84 -1.81 -8.84
N LEU A 217 -2.23 -3.00 -8.93
CA LEU A 217 -2.49 -3.92 -10.02
C LEU A 217 -3.85 -4.60 -9.91
N ASP A 218 -4.09 -5.44 -8.89
CA ASP A 218 -5.40 -6.11 -8.75
C ASP A 218 -5.63 -6.77 -7.39
N SER A 219 -6.90 -6.84 -6.98
CA SER A 219 -7.37 -7.64 -5.84
C SER A 219 -8.70 -8.30 -6.24
N CYS A 220 -8.84 -9.60 -5.98
CA CYS A 220 -10.02 -10.37 -6.33
C CYS A 220 -10.37 -11.38 -5.23
N ASP A 221 -11.51 -11.15 -4.59
CA ASP A 221 -12.17 -11.95 -3.56
C ASP A 221 -13.38 -12.74 -4.10
N PHE A 222 -13.61 -12.67 -5.41
CA PHE A 222 -14.71 -13.33 -6.12
C PHE A 222 -16.14 -13.01 -5.63
N GLU A 223 -16.33 -11.97 -4.81
CA GLU A 223 -17.65 -11.63 -4.25
C GLU A 223 -18.65 -11.11 -5.30
N ARG A 224 -18.15 -10.68 -6.46
CA ARG A 224 -18.98 -10.23 -7.59
C ARG A 224 -18.99 -11.25 -8.73
N GLU A 225 -20.14 -11.39 -9.38
CA GLU A 225 -20.36 -12.32 -10.51
C GLU A 225 -19.40 -12.10 -11.68
N ASN A 226 -18.90 -10.88 -11.88
CA ASN A 226 -17.94 -10.58 -12.93
C ASN A 226 -16.54 -11.10 -12.64
N ILE A 227 -16.29 -11.74 -11.48
CA ILE A 227 -15.02 -12.35 -11.06
C ILE A 227 -13.81 -11.43 -11.33
N CYS A 228 -13.98 -10.13 -11.05
CA CYS A 228 -12.94 -9.11 -11.25
C CYS A 228 -12.46 -8.97 -12.71
N GLY A 229 -13.20 -9.51 -13.67
CA GLY A 229 -12.83 -9.58 -15.07
C GLY A 229 -11.83 -10.70 -15.41
N MET A 230 -11.64 -11.67 -14.50
CA MET A 230 -10.94 -12.92 -14.83
C MET A 230 -11.73 -13.70 -15.89
N ILE A 231 -11.02 -14.51 -16.67
CA ILE A 231 -11.59 -15.31 -17.77
C ILE A 231 -11.17 -16.76 -17.61
N GLN A 232 -12.01 -17.69 -18.07
CA GLN A 232 -11.54 -19.05 -18.34
C GLN A 232 -10.61 -19.03 -19.55
N GLY A 233 -9.59 -19.89 -19.55
CA GLY A 233 -8.70 -20.05 -20.70
C GLY A 233 -9.44 -20.62 -21.91
N GLN A 234 -8.72 -20.71 -23.03
CA GLN A 234 -9.23 -21.41 -24.22
C GLN A 234 -8.33 -22.60 -24.54
N GLY A 235 -8.96 -23.72 -24.92
CA GLY A 235 -8.26 -24.94 -25.35
C GLY A 235 -7.95 -25.92 -24.22
N ASP A 236 -8.47 -25.68 -23.02
CA ASP A 236 -8.51 -26.57 -21.87
C ASP A 236 -9.81 -27.41 -21.85
N GLN A 237 -9.81 -28.47 -21.04
CA GLN A 237 -10.85 -29.50 -21.04
C GLN A 237 -11.90 -29.31 -19.95
N ALA A 238 -11.60 -28.48 -18.94
CA ALA A 238 -12.44 -28.23 -17.79
C ALA A 238 -12.34 -26.76 -17.39
N ASP A 239 -13.33 -26.28 -16.64
CA ASP A 239 -13.41 -24.88 -16.19
C ASP A 239 -13.27 -24.78 -14.67
N TRP A 240 -12.88 -23.57 -14.21
CA TRP A 240 -13.01 -23.18 -12.81
C TRP A 240 -14.43 -22.69 -12.52
N ASP A 241 -15.11 -23.27 -11.54
CA ASP A 241 -16.46 -22.84 -11.15
C ASP A 241 -16.40 -21.84 -9.99
N ARG A 242 -17.17 -20.75 -10.07
CA ARG A 242 -17.40 -19.86 -8.93
C ARG A 242 -18.45 -20.47 -8.01
N VAL A 243 -18.06 -20.86 -6.81
CA VAL A 243 -18.91 -21.59 -5.87
C VAL A 243 -18.85 -20.97 -4.47
N THR A 244 -19.85 -21.29 -3.64
CA THR A 244 -19.88 -20.93 -2.21
C THR A 244 -19.33 -22.05 -1.33
N THR A 245 -19.39 -23.29 -1.79
CA THR A 245 -18.94 -24.50 -1.10
C THR A 245 -18.46 -25.52 -2.13
N ALA A 246 -17.56 -26.43 -1.71
CA ALA A 246 -17.10 -27.54 -2.54
C ALA A 246 -17.17 -28.86 -1.77
N THR A 247 -17.72 -29.91 -2.40
CA THR A 247 -17.73 -31.27 -1.84
C THR A 247 -16.29 -31.72 -1.62
N GLY A 248 -15.95 -32.19 -0.42
CA GLY A 248 -14.57 -32.52 -0.01
C GLY A 248 -13.76 -31.33 0.49
N GLY A 249 -14.37 -30.15 0.54
CA GLY A 249 -13.79 -28.92 1.05
C GLY A 249 -13.26 -27.99 -0.05
N PRO A 250 -13.25 -26.68 0.23
CA PRO A 250 -13.63 -26.06 1.50
C PRO A 250 -15.14 -25.82 1.63
N ASP A 251 -15.63 -25.85 2.88
CA ASP A 251 -17.04 -25.60 3.21
C ASP A 251 -17.42 -24.11 3.15
N THR A 252 -16.42 -23.23 3.15
CA THR A 252 -16.58 -21.77 3.11
C THR A 252 -15.44 -21.14 2.31
N ASP A 253 -15.70 -19.95 1.78
CA ASP A 253 -14.68 -19.06 1.23
C ASP A 253 -13.65 -18.68 2.31
N TYR A 254 -12.49 -18.21 1.87
CA TYR A 254 -11.52 -17.63 2.78
C TYR A 254 -11.86 -16.18 3.10
N SER A 255 -12.42 -15.41 2.18
CA SER A 255 -12.69 -13.97 2.34
C SER A 255 -13.45 -13.64 3.63
N HIS A 256 -14.55 -14.35 3.88
CA HIS A 256 -15.44 -14.16 5.02
C HIS A 256 -15.37 -15.30 6.04
N MET A 257 -14.77 -16.45 5.72
CA MET A 257 -14.73 -17.64 6.58
C MET A 257 -16.14 -18.05 7.08
N GLY A 258 -17.16 -17.89 6.23
CA GLY A 258 -18.55 -18.19 6.60
C GLY A 258 -19.15 -17.30 7.71
N LYS A 259 -18.52 -16.17 8.07
CA LYS A 259 -19.08 -15.19 9.03
C LYS A 259 -20.47 -14.70 8.62
N CYS A 260 -20.78 -14.72 7.32
CA CYS A 260 -22.06 -14.34 6.77
C CYS A 260 -22.68 -15.52 6.00
N ASN A 261 -23.80 -16.06 6.51
CA ASN A 261 -24.44 -17.24 5.95
C ASN A 261 -24.99 -16.97 4.53
N GLY A 262 -24.65 -17.82 3.56
CA GLY A 262 -25.07 -17.68 2.16
C GLY A 262 -24.31 -16.61 1.36
N SER A 263 -23.18 -16.12 1.86
CA SER A 263 -22.28 -15.18 1.20
C SER A 263 -20.83 -15.64 1.31
N GLY A 264 -19.97 -15.16 0.44
CA GLY A 264 -18.62 -15.70 0.28
C GLY A 264 -18.53 -16.59 -0.95
N TYR A 265 -17.59 -16.29 -1.84
CA TYR A 265 -17.39 -17.07 -3.06
C TYR A 265 -15.91 -17.32 -3.29
N PHE A 266 -15.60 -18.44 -3.92
CA PHE A 266 -14.24 -18.77 -4.35
C PHE A 266 -14.29 -19.50 -5.70
N MET A 267 -13.14 -19.59 -6.36
CA MET A 267 -13.02 -20.36 -7.60
C MET A 267 -12.59 -21.79 -7.28
N HIS A 268 -13.26 -22.77 -7.88
CA HIS A 268 -13.03 -24.18 -7.63
C HIS A 268 -12.91 -24.98 -8.93
N PHE A 269 -11.79 -25.66 -9.11
CA PHE A 269 -11.60 -26.67 -10.13
C PHE A 269 -11.88 -28.06 -9.55
N SER A 270 -12.97 -28.68 -9.99
CA SER A 270 -13.44 -29.98 -9.51
C SER A 270 -12.72 -31.12 -10.22
N THR A 271 -11.74 -31.74 -9.57
CA THR A 271 -11.01 -32.89 -10.14
C THR A 271 -11.87 -34.15 -10.16
N SER A 272 -12.94 -34.22 -9.38
CA SER A 272 -13.91 -35.33 -9.46
C SER A 272 -14.70 -35.37 -10.77
N ARG A 273 -14.94 -34.20 -11.40
CA ARG A 273 -15.62 -34.09 -12.70
C ARG A 273 -14.67 -34.14 -13.90
N ALA A 274 -13.38 -33.98 -13.67
CA ALA A 274 -12.34 -33.97 -14.68
C ALA A 274 -11.79 -35.38 -14.97
N ASN A 275 -11.33 -35.63 -16.20
CA ASN A 275 -10.57 -36.83 -16.56
C ASN A 275 -9.08 -36.65 -16.24
N THR A 276 -8.35 -37.75 -16.12
CA THR A 276 -6.90 -37.71 -15.96
C THR A 276 -6.25 -37.02 -17.17
N GLY A 277 -5.44 -36.00 -16.91
CA GLY A 277 -4.80 -35.15 -17.91
C GLY A 277 -5.57 -33.87 -18.25
N ASP A 278 -6.82 -33.74 -17.80
CA ASP A 278 -7.60 -32.53 -18.02
C ASP A 278 -7.02 -31.35 -17.24
N LYS A 279 -7.09 -30.19 -17.89
CA LYS A 279 -6.64 -28.91 -17.36
C LYS A 279 -7.80 -27.95 -17.26
N ALA A 280 -7.70 -27.02 -16.32
CA ALA A 280 -8.56 -25.85 -16.21
C ALA A 280 -7.72 -24.60 -16.00
N LEU A 281 -7.96 -23.58 -16.83
CA LEU A 281 -7.20 -22.33 -16.86
C LEU A 281 -8.08 -21.18 -16.38
N LEU A 282 -7.61 -20.44 -15.38
CA LEU A 282 -8.20 -19.18 -14.95
C LEU A 282 -7.18 -18.05 -15.16
N GLU A 283 -7.50 -17.08 -16.02
CA GLU A 283 -6.60 -15.97 -16.35
C GLU A 283 -7.11 -14.65 -15.76
N SER A 284 -6.22 -13.88 -15.13
CA SER A 284 -6.51 -12.50 -14.72
C SER A 284 -6.87 -11.64 -15.93
N ARG A 285 -7.52 -10.48 -15.72
CA ARG A 285 -7.57 -9.43 -16.74
C ARG A 285 -6.15 -8.98 -17.14
N LEU A 286 -6.04 -8.17 -18.20
CA LEU A 286 -4.77 -7.53 -18.55
C LEU A 286 -4.32 -6.58 -17.42
N LEU A 287 -3.10 -6.82 -16.93
CA LEU A 287 -2.41 -6.02 -15.94
C LEU A 287 -1.30 -5.21 -16.63
N TYR A 288 -1.05 -3.99 -16.14
CA TYR A 288 -0.09 -3.04 -16.72
C TYR A 288 0.93 -2.67 -15.64
N PRO A 289 2.03 -3.43 -15.53
CA PRO A 289 3.05 -3.15 -14.53
C PRO A 289 3.78 -1.84 -14.83
N LYS A 290 4.14 -1.12 -13.78
CA LYS A 290 4.99 0.08 -13.82
C LYS A 290 6.40 -0.22 -13.32
N ARG A 291 6.56 -1.29 -12.55
CA ARG A 291 7.82 -1.80 -11.99
C ARG A 291 8.13 -3.16 -12.60
N GLY A 292 9.41 -3.53 -12.62
CA GLY A 292 9.87 -4.80 -13.19
C GLY A 292 9.73 -6.00 -12.26
N TYR A 293 8.95 -5.90 -11.18
CA TYR A 293 8.74 -6.97 -10.22
C TYR A 293 7.37 -6.84 -9.55
N GLN A 294 6.77 -7.97 -9.20
CA GLN A 294 5.49 -8.05 -8.51
C GLN A 294 5.48 -9.18 -7.50
N CYS A 295 4.55 -9.11 -6.55
CA CYS A 295 4.17 -10.22 -5.70
C CYS A 295 2.72 -10.61 -5.99
N LEU A 296 2.54 -11.85 -6.41
CA LEU A 296 1.24 -12.50 -6.42
C LEU A 296 1.05 -13.21 -5.08
N GLN A 297 -0.08 -12.97 -4.44
CA GLN A 297 -0.51 -13.70 -3.26
C GLN A 297 -1.94 -14.19 -3.44
N PHE A 298 -2.26 -15.34 -2.84
CA PHE A 298 -3.60 -15.91 -2.85
C PHE A 298 -3.72 -17.00 -1.79
N PHE A 299 -4.95 -17.31 -1.41
CA PHE A 299 -5.28 -18.46 -0.60
C PHE A 299 -5.65 -19.65 -1.49
N TYR A 300 -5.09 -20.81 -1.16
CA TYR A 300 -5.23 -22.05 -1.91
C TYR A 300 -5.71 -23.17 -0.99
N TYR A 301 -6.74 -23.90 -1.40
CA TYR A 301 -7.22 -25.08 -0.71
C TYR A 301 -7.14 -26.28 -1.65
N ASN A 302 -6.56 -27.39 -1.17
CA ASN A 302 -6.41 -28.62 -1.92
C ASN A 302 -7.17 -29.76 -1.23
N SER A 303 -8.27 -30.22 -1.83
CA SER A 303 -8.97 -31.47 -1.48
C SER A 303 -8.72 -32.59 -2.49
N ALA A 304 -7.92 -32.33 -3.51
CA ALA A 304 -7.63 -33.25 -4.61
C ALA A 304 -6.54 -34.28 -4.24
N GLY A 305 -6.14 -35.10 -5.22
CA GLY A 305 -5.06 -36.07 -5.03
C GLY A 305 -3.72 -35.37 -4.80
N SER A 306 -2.78 -36.02 -4.11
CA SER A 306 -1.44 -35.45 -3.86
C SER A 306 -0.62 -35.21 -5.12
N SER A 307 -0.97 -35.87 -6.22
CA SER A 307 -0.36 -35.69 -7.55
C SER A 307 -1.00 -34.58 -8.37
N ASP A 308 -2.19 -34.10 -8.01
CA ASP A 308 -2.84 -32.99 -8.72
C ASP A 308 -2.07 -31.69 -8.45
N THR A 309 -1.93 -30.86 -9.49
CA THR A 309 -1.04 -29.69 -9.43
C THR A 309 -1.77 -28.41 -9.77
N LEU A 310 -1.40 -27.34 -9.05
CA LEU A 310 -1.70 -25.97 -9.41
C LEU A 310 -0.43 -25.32 -9.96
N LYS A 311 -0.47 -24.83 -11.19
CA LYS A 311 0.63 -24.07 -11.80
C LYS A 311 0.24 -22.62 -11.99
N VAL A 312 1.19 -21.74 -11.71
CA VAL A 312 1.09 -20.30 -11.96
C VAL A 312 2.00 -19.95 -13.13
N TYR A 313 1.40 -19.38 -14.17
CA TYR A 313 2.08 -18.86 -15.34
C TYR A 313 1.88 -17.34 -15.43
N VAL A 314 2.77 -16.71 -16.18
CA VAL A 314 2.61 -15.34 -16.67
C VAL A 314 2.52 -15.40 -18.19
N ARG A 315 1.48 -14.76 -18.74
CA ARG A 315 1.33 -14.56 -20.19
C ARG A 315 1.64 -13.10 -20.52
N GLU A 316 2.84 -12.82 -21.03
CA GLU A 316 3.28 -11.45 -21.39
C GLU A 316 2.99 -11.15 -22.86
N TYR A 317 2.57 -9.93 -23.16
CA TYR A 317 2.20 -9.51 -24.51
C TYR A 317 3.13 -8.40 -25.00
N ASP A 318 3.78 -8.64 -26.13
CA ASP A 318 4.66 -7.68 -26.80
C ASP A 318 4.31 -7.52 -28.29
N LYS A 319 5.05 -6.68 -29.01
CA LYS A 319 4.79 -6.44 -30.44
C LYS A 319 5.08 -7.66 -31.33
N ALA A 320 6.02 -8.52 -30.94
CA ALA A 320 6.37 -9.74 -31.67
C ALA A 320 5.39 -10.89 -31.37
N ASN A 321 4.85 -10.93 -30.16
CA ASN A 321 3.93 -11.94 -29.66
C ASN A 321 2.60 -11.29 -29.24
N PRO A 322 1.78 -10.80 -30.20
CA PRO A 322 0.51 -10.13 -29.88
C PRO A 322 -0.52 -11.06 -29.21
N ASN A 323 -0.39 -12.38 -29.39
CA ASN A 323 -1.22 -13.40 -28.74
C ASN A 323 -0.69 -13.81 -27.34
N GLY A 324 0.44 -13.24 -26.93
CA GLY A 324 1.08 -13.47 -25.65
C GLY A 324 1.99 -14.71 -25.61
N SER A 325 3.09 -14.59 -24.87
CA SER A 325 4.03 -15.67 -24.58
C SER A 325 3.80 -16.18 -23.17
N LEU A 326 3.50 -17.47 -23.02
CA LEU A 326 3.24 -18.10 -21.74
C LEU A 326 4.54 -18.62 -21.10
N ARG A 327 4.80 -18.23 -19.85
CA ARG A 327 5.97 -18.66 -19.08
C ARG A 327 5.54 -19.23 -17.74
N LEU A 328 5.97 -20.47 -17.45
CA LEU A 328 5.75 -21.09 -16.13
C LEU A 328 6.59 -20.37 -15.08
N ILE A 329 5.95 -19.96 -13.99
CA ILE A 329 6.63 -19.31 -12.86
C ILE A 329 6.77 -20.27 -11.69
N LYS A 330 5.69 -20.97 -11.33
CA LYS A 330 5.67 -21.83 -10.15
C LYS A 330 4.72 -23.01 -10.34
N THR A 331 5.18 -24.20 -9.95
CA THR A 331 4.31 -25.33 -9.67
C THR A 331 4.11 -25.41 -8.16
N ILE A 332 2.86 -25.50 -7.73
CA ILE A 332 2.44 -25.72 -6.36
C ILE A 332 1.96 -27.17 -6.29
N GLU A 333 2.76 -27.96 -5.58
CA GLU A 333 2.54 -29.39 -5.34
C GLU A 333 2.36 -29.57 -3.83
N GLY A 334 1.62 -30.61 -3.44
CA GLY A 334 1.49 -30.94 -2.03
C GLY A 334 0.29 -31.80 -1.74
N PHE A 335 0.35 -32.47 -0.59
CA PHE A 335 -0.76 -33.26 -0.08
C PHE A 335 -1.97 -32.37 0.19
N PRO A 336 -3.20 -32.91 0.01
CA PRO A 336 -4.41 -32.21 0.41
C PRO A 336 -4.32 -31.77 1.87
N GLN A 337 -4.79 -30.55 2.13
CA GLN A 337 -4.79 -29.96 3.47
C GLN A 337 -6.21 -29.52 3.80
N GLU A 338 -6.64 -29.79 5.03
CA GLU A 338 -7.97 -29.40 5.54
C GLU A 338 -8.07 -27.90 5.88
N LEU A 339 -7.21 -27.05 5.30
CA LEU A 339 -7.21 -25.61 5.55
C LEU A 339 -6.61 -24.80 4.39
N TRP A 340 -7.13 -23.60 4.21
CA TRP A 340 -6.65 -22.61 3.23
C TRP A 340 -5.19 -22.21 3.51
N GLN A 341 -4.30 -22.39 2.53
CA GLN A 341 -2.88 -22.02 2.58
C GLN A 341 -2.63 -20.69 1.89
N LEU A 342 -1.86 -19.81 2.54
CA LEU A 342 -1.37 -18.59 1.89
C LEU A 342 -0.15 -18.91 1.03
N HIS A 343 -0.18 -18.52 -0.23
CA HIS A 343 0.96 -18.63 -1.14
C HIS A 343 1.44 -17.24 -1.57
N HIS A 344 2.76 -17.11 -1.71
CA HIS A 344 3.42 -15.97 -2.34
C HIS A 344 4.22 -16.45 -3.57
N VAL A 345 4.08 -15.76 -4.69
CA VAL A 345 4.77 -16.04 -5.94
C VAL A 345 5.37 -14.75 -6.48
N SER A 346 6.70 -14.67 -6.50
CA SER A 346 7.42 -13.55 -7.09
C SER A 346 7.28 -13.57 -8.61
N LEU A 347 6.87 -12.45 -9.19
CA LEU A 347 6.77 -12.24 -10.63
C LEU A 347 7.74 -11.13 -11.06
N ASP A 348 8.13 -11.15 -12.33
CA ASP A 348 9.09 -10.22 -12.94
C ASP A 348 8.60 -9.70 -14.30
N ALA A 349 7.28 -9.57 -14.45
CA ALA A 349 6.67 -9.11 -15.70
C ALA A 349 7.02 -7.64 -15.95
N LYS A 350 7.47 -7.35 -17.18
CA LYS A 350 7.89 -5.98 -17.57
C LYS A 350 6.92 -5.33 -18.54
N MET A 351 6.13 -6.14 -19.23
CA MET A 351 5.14 -5.71 -20.21
C MET A 351 3.75 -6.01 -19.67
N LYS A 352 2.70 -5.56 -20.40
CA LYS A 352 1.33 -5.95 -20.04
C LYS A 352 1.20 -7.47 -20.03
N PHE A 353 0.54 -8.02 -19.02
CA PHE A 353 0.51 -9.46 -18.79
C PHE A 353 -0.82 -9.94 -18.20
N ARG A 354 -1.01 -11.26 -18.20
CA ARG A 354 -2.01 -11.95 -17.37
C ARG A 354 -1.31 -12.92 -16.43
N VAL A 355 -1.83 -13.07 -15.22
CA VAL A 355 -1.55 -14.22 -14.35
C VAL A 355 -2.47 -15.34 -14.79
N VAL A 356 -1.94 -16.55 -14.97
CA VAL A 356 -2.72 -17.72 -15.41
C VAL A 356 -2.55 -18.84 -14.38
N PHE A 357 -3.66 -19.29 -13.81
CA PHE A 357 -3.74 -20.43 -12.90
C PHE A 357 -4.18 -21.66 -13.69
N GLU A 358 -3.30 -22.66 -13.80
CA GLU A 358 -3.61 -23.96 -14.41
C GLU A 358 -3.80 -25.00 -13.30
N GLY A 359 -5.04 -25.46 -13.09
CA GLY A 359 -5.32 -26.67 -12.34
C GLY A 359 -5.20 -27.88 -13.27
N THR A 360 -4.49 -28.93 -12.85
CA THR A 360 -4.37 -30.17 -13.64
C THR A 360 -4.69 -31.37 -12.78
N LYS A 361 -5.58 -32.25 -13.28
CA LYS A 361 -5.77 -33.58 -12.73
C LYS A 361 -4.72 -34.52 -13.29
N VAL A 362 -3.83 -35.03 -12.45
CA VAL A 362 -2.68 -35.84 -12.89
C VAL A 362 -2.96 -37.33 -12.76
N GLU A 363 -3.67 -37.75 -11.71
CA GLU A 363 -4.02 -39.16 -11.48
C GLU A 363 -5.46 -39.31 -10.97
N ALA A 364 -5.87 -40.56 -10.74
CA ALA A 364 -7.13 -40.84 -10.07
C ALA A 364 -7.01 -40.40 -8.59
N GLY A 365 -7.75 -39.36 -8.22
CA GLY A 365 -7.81 -38.83 -6.86
C GLY A 365 -9.13 -39.16 -6.15
N PRO A 366 -9.37 -38.53 -4.97
CA PRO A 366 -10.62 -38.66 -4.23
C PRO A 366 -11.86 -38.31 -5.08
N PRO A 367 -12.99 -38.99 -4.87
CA PRO A 367 -14.22 -38.79 -5.65
C PRO A 367 -14.89 -37.43 -5.41
N SER A 368 -14.45 -36.69 -4.40
CA SER A 368 -14.88 -35.32 -4.08
C SER A 368 -13.69 -34.39 -3.96
N GLY A 369 -12.65 -34.55 -4.79
CA GLY A 369 -11.48 -33.69 -4.76
C GLY A 369 -11.61 -32.44 -5.63
N GLY A 370 -10.81 -31.43 -5.32
CA GLY A 370 -10.61 -30.28 -6.19
C GLY A 370 -9.59 -29.28 -5.66
N LEU A 371 -9.34 -28.26 -6.48
CA LEU A 371 -8.40 -27.17 -6.22
C LEU A 371 -9.21 -25.88 -6.08
N SER A 372 -8.97 -25.11 -5.02
CA SER A 372 -9.73 -23.87 -4.77
C SER A 372 -8.82 -22.66 -4.57
N LEU A 373 -9.23 -21.52 -5.10
CA LEU A 373 -8.51 -20.25 -5.04
C LEU A 373 -9.41 -19.15 -4.49
N ASP A 374 -8.86 -18.32 -3.60
CA ASP A 374 -9.54 -17.15 -3.04
C ASP A 374 -8.54 -16.04 -2.67
N ASP A 375 -9.04 -14.83 -2.43
CA ASP A 375 -8.26 -13.67 -1.94
C ASP A 375 -6.99 -13.36 -2.75
N ILE A 376 -7.12 -13.38 -4.09
CA ILE A 376 -6.01 -13.13 -5.00
C ILE A 376 -5.63 -11.65 -4.96
N ASN A 377 -4.38 -11.34 -4.65
CA ASN A 377 -3.85 -9.97 -4.72
C ASN A 377 -2.56 -9.94 -5.54
N VAL A 378 -2.43 -8.96 -6.42
CA VAL A 378 -1.23 -8.69 -7.20
C VAL A 378 -0.76 -7.27 -6.87
N SER A 379 0.45 -7.14 -6.35
CA SER A 379 1.06 -5.85 -6.01
C SER A 379 2.46 -5.73 -6.61
N GLU A 380 2.90 -4.51 -6.91
CA GLU A 380 4.28 -4.26 -7.38
C GLU A 380 5.26 -4.12 -6.22
N THR A 381 5.27 -5.13 -5.33
CA THR A 381 6.09 -5.20 -4.12
C THR A 381 6.92 -6.48 -4.12
N ALA A 382 7.95 -6.57 -3.27
CA ALA A 382 8.63 -7.83 -3.02
C ALA A 382 7.71 -8.80 -2.25
N CYS A 383 7.82 -10.10 -2.51
CA CYS A 383 7.12 -11.10 -1.72
C CYS A 383 7.81 -11.36 -0.38
N PRO A 384 7.04 -11.52 0.72
CA PRO A 384 7.55 -12.09 1.95
C PRO A 384 8.15 -13.48 1.71
N GLU A 385 9.23 -13.79 2.42
CA GLU A 385 10.00 -15.00 2.17
C GLU A 385 9.47 -16.20 2.97
N PHE A 386 9.09 -15.97 4.23
CA PHE A 386 8.67 -17.03 5.14
C PHE A 386 7.32 -16.74 5.77
N ILE A 387 6.58 -17.81 6.03
CA ILE A 387 5.25 -17.79 6.64
C ILE A 387 5.31 -18.67 7.88
N TRP A 388 4.99 -18.08 9.04
CA TRP A 388 4.75 -18.82 10.26
C TRP A 388 3.27 -18.69 10.66
N ARG A 389 2.54 -19.78 10.54
CA ARG A 389 1.14 -19.86 10.99
C ARG A 389 1.07 -20.41 12.41
N VAL A 390 0.39 -19.69 13.29
CA VAL A 390 0.05 -20.17 14.62
C VAL A 390 -1.44 -20.51 14.63
N LYS A 391 -1.73 -21.80 14.77
CA LYS A 391 -3.11 -22.31 14.76
C LYS A 391 -3.84 -21.99 16.05
N ASN A 392 -5.14 -21.72 15.97
CA ASN A 392 -6.00 -21.42 17.11
C ASN A 392 -5.39 -20.35 18.05
N PHE A 393 -4.92 -19.25 17.47
CA PHE A 393 -4.10 -18.24 18.14
C PHE A 393 -4.81 -17.56 19.32
N SER A 394 -6.13 -17.37 19.26
CA SER A 394 -6.91 -16.88 20.41
C SER A 394 -6.75 -17.77 21.63
N HIS A 395 -6.84 -19.09 21.44
CA HIS A 395 -6.64 -20.05 22.52
C HIS A 395 -5.18 -20.05 23.00
N VAL A 396 -4.21 -19.90 22.10
CA VAL A 396 -2.79 -19.79 22.46
C VAL A 396 -2.54 -18.56 23.35
N MET A 397 -3.10 -17.40 22.98
CA MET A 397 -2.99 -16.16 23.77
C MET A 397 -3.68 -16.25 25.14
N GLU A 398 -4.74 -17.04 25.27
CA GLU A 398 -5.50 -17.15 26.53
C GLU A 398 -4.93 -18.18 27.49
N ASN A 399 -4.33 -19.26 26.97
CA ASN A 399 -3.92 -20.42 27.78
C ASN A 399 -2.41 -20.56 27.96
N THR A 400 -1.60 -19.80 27.24
CA THR A 400 -0.15 -19.80 27.44
C THR A 400 0.18 -18.97 28.70
N PRO A 401 0.94 -19.49 29.68
CA PRO A 401 1.30 -18.69 30.85
C PRO A 401 2.13 -17.45 30.49
N ILE A 402 2.07 -16.42 31.34
CA ILE A 402 2.91 -15.22 31.21
C ILE A 402 4.39 -15.64 31.17
N SER A 403 5.20 -14.94 30.37
CA SER A 403 6.63 -15.22 30.20
C SER A 403 6.93 -16.64 29.67
N THR A 404 5.96 -17.31 29.04
CA THR A 404 6.17 -18.56 28.31
C THR A 404 6.20 -18.29 26.80
N PRO A 405 7.34 -18.50 26.13
CA PRO A 405 7.45 -18.24 24.70
C PRO A 405 7.01 -19.44 23.86
N ILE A 406 6.56 -19.14 22.65
CA ILE A 406 6.51 -20.09 21.52
C ILE A 406 7.51 -19.64 20.45
N PHE A 407 8.00 -20.58 19.66
CA PHE A 407 9.02 -20.31 18.64
C PHE A 407 8.48 -20.67 17.26
N SER A 408 8.87 -19.87 16.27
CA SER A 408 8.66 -20.22 14.87
C SER A 408 9.53 -21.41 14.47
N PRO A 409 9.26 -22.06 13.31
CA PRO A 409 10.25 -22.87 12.64
C PRO A 409 11.55 -22.09 12.37
N LEU A 410 12.63 -22.81 12.11
CA LEU A 410 13.90 -22.23 11.66
C LEU A 410 13.79 -21.81 10.20
N PHE A 411 14.14 -20.57 9.88
CA PHE A 411 14.12 -20.04 8.53
C PHE A 411 15.52 -19.63 8.08
N THR A 412 15.95 -20.08 6.91
CA THR A 412 17.27 -19.76 6.35
C THR A 412 17.10 -18.79 5.19
N SER A 413 17.61 -17.57 5.37
CA SER A 413 17.61 -16.51 4.35
C SER A 413 18.38 -16.89 3.09
N LYS A 414 18.14 -16.15 2.00
CA LYS A 414 18.89 -16.27 0.73
C LYS A 414 20.41 -16.16 0.87
N GLU A 415 20.89 -15.50 1.92
CA GLU A 415 22.32 -15.28 2.17
C GLU A 415 22.92 -16.32 3.13
N GLY A 416 22.14 -17.34 3.50
CA GLY A 416 22.60 -18.47 4.30
C GLY A 416 22.53 -18.28 5.81
N TYR A 417 22.03 -17.14 6.31
CA TYR A 417 21.78 -16.96 7.75
C TYR A 417 20.46 -17.59 8.16
N THR A 418 20.48 -18.40 9.22
CA THR A 418 19.28 -18.97 9.82
C THR A 418 18.80 -18.10 10.99
N PHE A 419 17.49 -17.92 11.10
CA PHE A 419 16.88 -17.15 12.17
C PHE A 419 15.56 -17.78 12.64
N GLN A 420 15.12 -17.34 13.82
CA GLN A 420 13.89 -17.81 14.46
C GLN A 420 13.19 -16.63 15.14
N MET A 421 11.86 -16.59 15.05
CA MET A 421 11.04 -15.66 15.82
C MET A 421 10.62 -16.32 17.13
N LYS A 422 10.78 -15.59 18.23
CA LYS A 422 10.28 -15.92 19.56
C LYS A 422 9.10 -15.00 19.88
N LEU A 423 7.96 -15.57 20.23
CA LEU A 423 6.74 -14.84 20.56
C LEU A 423 6.32 -15.21 21.98
N TYR A 424 5.97 -14.22 22.81
CA TYR A 424 5.26 -14.43 24.06
C TYR A 424 3.78 -14.11 23.84
N PRO A 425 2.89 -15.12 23.70
CA PRO A 425 1.49 -14.89 23.37
C PRO A 425 0.72 -14.14 24.46
N SER A 426 1.10 -14.29 25.72
CA SER A 426 0.45 -13.66 26.88
C SER A 426 1.23 -12.47 27.44
N GLY A 427 2.34 -12.13 26.78
CA GLY A 427 3.28 -11.09 27.20
C GLY A 427 4.29 -11.58 28.22
N GLU A 428 5.21 -10.68 28.52
CA GLU A 428 6.24 -10.86 29.54
C GLU A 428 5.81 -10.20 30.85
N GLU A 429 6.57 -10.43 31.92
CA GLU A 429 6.38 -9.74 33.19
C GLU A 429 6.43 -8.21 32.99
N GLY A 430 5.38 -7.52 33.45
CA GLY A 430 5.21 -6.08 33.26
C GLY A 430 4.54 -5.67 31.95
N TYR A 431 4.27 -6.61 31.04
CA TYR A 431 3.62 -6.41 29.74
C TYR A 431 2.42 -7.33 29.54
N GLN A 432 1.68 -7.64 30.60
CA GLN A 432 0.51 -8.51 30.54
C GLN A 432 -0.53 -7.97 29.54
N GLY A 433 -1.10 -8.87 28.73
CA GLY A 433 -2.05 -8.47 27.68
C GLY A 433 -1.41 -7.83 26.45
N GLN A 434 -0.08 -7.91 26.31
CA GLN A 434 0.66 -7.59 25.09
C GLN A 434 1.22 -8.87 24.48
N LEU A 435 1.33 -8.90 23.16
CA LEU A 435 2.25 -9.79 22.48
C LEU A 435 3.66 -9.21 22.61
N SER A 436 4.66 -10.04 22.89
CA SER A 436 6.08 -9.68 22.78
C SER A 436 6.75 -10.49 21.69
N ALA A 437 7.60 -9.88 20.88
CA ALA A 437 8.22 -10.51 19.72
C ALA A 437 9.71 -10.20 19.62
N TYR A 438 10.53 -11.22 19.43
CA TYR A 438 11.98 -11.14 19.31
C TYR A 438 12.49 -12.00 18.16
N ALA A 439 13.49 -11.50 17.44
CA ALA A 439 14.23 -12.25 16.43
C ALA A 439 15.56 -12.74 17.02
N HIS A 440 15.92 -13.97 16.68
CA HIS A 440 17.17 -14.61 17.08
C HIS A 440 17.90 -15.13 15.84
N LEU A 441 19.22 -14.96 15.81
CA LEU A 441 20.06 -15.73 14.88
C LEU A 441 20.24 -17.15 15.41
N VAL A 442 20.32 -18.11 14.49
CA VAL A 442 20.47 -19.53 14.78
C VAL A 442 21.61 -20.09 13.95
N ALA A 443 22.41 -20.97 14.56
CA ALA A 443 23.45 -21.72 13.88
C ALA A 443 23.37 -23.20 14.25
N ARG A 444 23.50 -24.08 13.25
CA ARG A 444 23.73 -25.51 13.44
C ARG A 444 25.23 -25.79 13.41
N GLU A 445 25.67 -26.91 13.98
CA GLU A 445 27.09 -27.31 13.95
C GLU A 445 27.68 -27.35 12.53
N GLY A 446 26.89 -27.82 11.55
CA GLY A 446 27.31 -27.90 10.15
C GLY A 446 27.27 -26.59 9.37
N ASP A 447 26.75 -25.49 9.93
CA ASP A 447 26.62 -24.23 9.19
C ASP A 447 28.01 -23.58 9.01
N THR A 448 28.38 -23.34 7.75
CA THR A 448 29.66 -22.73 7.37
C THR A 448 29.47 -21.68 6.28
N GLY A 449 30.41 -20.74 6.17
CA GLY A 449 30.41 -19.70 5.12
C GLY A 449 29.75 -18.38 5.50
N GLN A 450 29.07 -18.30 6.66
CA GLN A 450 28.53 -17.05 7.19
C GLN A 450 29.65 -16.18 7.79
N ILE A 451 29.51 -14.86 7.65
CA ILE A 451 30.39 -13.87 8.27
C ILE A 451 29.82 -13.49 9.63
N TRP A 452 30.68 -13.47 10.65
CA TRP A 452 30.31 -13.10 12.02
C TRP A 452 31.24 -12.01 12.57
N PRO A 453 30.73 -11.03 13.33
CA PRO A 453 29.31 -10.78 13.64
C PRO A 453 28.46 -10.49 12.40
N CYS A 454 27.19 -10.89 12.43
CA CYS A 454 26.29 -10.87 11.27
C CYS A 454 26.07 -9.42 10.76
N PRO A 455 26.56 -9.05 9.57
CA PRO A 455 26.59 -7.66 9.15
C PRO A 455 25.28 -7.24 8.46
N TRP A 456 24.58 -6.29 9.08
CA TRP A 456 23.52 -5.46 8.48
C TRP A 456 22.40 -6.24 7.79
N LYS A 457 21.90 -7.29 8.44
CA LYS A 457 20.69 -8.01 8.02
C LYS A 457 19.48 -7.44 8.73
N GLN A 458 18.52 -6.94 7.98
CA GLN A 458 17.26 -6.45 8.52
C GLN A 458 16.25 -7.58 8.58
N ILE A 459 15.85 -7.97 9.79
CA ILE A 459 14.81 -8.97 10.05
C ILE A 459 13.49 -8.26 10.28
N THR A 460 12.45 -8.64 9.54
CA THR A 460 11.11 -8.07 9.68
C THR A 460 10.14 -9.13 10.19
N MET A 461 9.44 -8.81 11.29
CA MET A 461 8.40 -9.62 11.90
C MET A 461 7.05 -8.93 11.74
N MET A 462 6.22 -9.44 10.84
CA MET A 462 4.91 -8.87 10.53
C MET A 462 3.79 -9.83 10.90
N LEU A 463 2.87 -9.40 11.77
CA LEU A 463 1.59 -10.06 11.98
C LEU A 463 0.60 -9.52 10.93
N MET A 464 0.17 -10.40 10.03
CA MET A 464 -0.66 -10.05 8.90
C MET A 464 -2.11 -9.79 9.31
N ASP A 465 -2.66 -8.64 8.93
CA ASP A 465 -4.11 -8.44 8.86
C ASP A 465 -4.63 -9.18 7.63
N GLN A 466 -5.41 -10.25 7.81
CA GLN A 466 -5.81 -11.19 6.75
C GLN A 466 -7.03 -10.68 5.95
N HIS A 467 -7.18 -9.36 5.83
CA HIS A 467 -8.24 -8.73 5.05
C HIS A 467 -8.12 -9.12 3.55
N PRO A 468 -9.23 -9.45 2.86
CA PRO A 468 -9.26 -9.85 1.45
C PRO A 468 -8.47 -8.94 0.52
N HIS A 469 -8.73 -7.64 0.62
CA HIS A 469 -8.08 -6.61 -0.17
C HIS A 469 -6.79 -6.09 0.48
N ILE A 470 -5.64 -6.28 -0.17
CA ILE A 470 -4.31 -5.92 0.38
C ILE A 470 -4.16 -4.45 0.78
N GLN A 471 -4.71 -3.51 0.00
CA GLN A 471 -4.64 -2.07 0.31
C GLN A 471 -5.38 -1.68 1.59
N LYS A 472 -6.31 -2.51 2.07
CA LYS A 472 -7.09 -2.30 3.31
C LYS A 472 -6.49 -2.99 4.53
N ARG A 473 -5.43 -3.78 4.35
CA ARG A 473 -4.73 -4.41 5.48
C ARG A 473 -4.10 -3.32 6.33
N MET A 474 -4.12 -3.53 7.64
CA MET A 474 -3.39 -2.72 8.62
C MET A 474 -2.42 -3.61 9.40
N SER A 475 -1.54 -4.31 8.69
CA SER A 475 -0.65 -5.31 9.28
C SER A 475 0.26 -4.68 10.34
N ASN A 476 0.55 -5.40 11.43
CA ASN A 476 1.45 -4.89 12.47
C ASN A 476 2.87 -5.40 12.21
N GLN A 477 3.83 -4.48 12.05
CA GLN A 477 5.21 -4.83 11.71
C GLN A 477 6.22 -4.28 12.72
N ARG A 478 7.27 -5.06 13.00
CA ARG A 478 8.52 -4.58 13.62
C ARG A 478 9.71 -5.10 12.83
N SER A 479 10.75 -4.28 12.74
CA SER A 479 12.01 -4.64 12.09
C SER A 479 13.17 -4.37 13.03
N ILE A 480 14.15 -5.26 13.03
CA ILE A 480 15.45 -5.09 13.71
C ILE A 480 16.56 -5.28 12.68
N THR A 481 17.75 -4.75 12.95
CA THR A 481 18.91 -4.91 12.06
C THR A 481 20.12 -5.40 12.85
N THR A 482 20.85 -6.37 12.29
CA THR A 482 22.05 -6.94 12.92
C THR A 482 23.24 -5.98 12.78
N ASP A 483 23.43 -5.07 13.72
CA ASP A 483 24.62 -4.21 13.76
C ASP A 483 25.83 -5.05 14.22
N PRO A 484 26.84 -5.28 13.36
CA PRO A 484 27.98 -6.12 13.71
C PRO A 484 28.86 -5.53 14.82
N ASN A 485 28.70 -4.25 15.16
CA ASN A 485 29.43 -3.58 16.23
C ASN A 485 28.68 -3.56 17.56
N MET A 486 27.42 -4.02 17.59
CA MET A 486 26.61 -4.06 18.80
C MET A 486 27.20 -5.07 19.80
N LYS A 487 27.53 -4.61 21.00
CA LYS A 487 27.94 -5.46 22.13
C LYS A 487 26.75 -5.87 22.98
N ALA A 488 26.83 -7.07 23.58
CA ALA A 488 25.87 -7.50 24.58
C ALA A 488 25.98 -6.64 25.85
N ALA A 489 24.86 -6.39 26.53
CA ALA A 489 24.83 -5.52 27.69
C ALA A 489 25.72 -6.08 28.83
N GLY A 490 26.72 -5.29 29.24
CA GLY A 490 27.66 -5.69 30.29
C GLY A 490 28.72 -6.72 29.87
N SER A 491 28.87 -6.99 28.56
CA SER A 491 29.86 -7.92 28.01
C SER A 491 30.67 -7.26 26.88
N ASP A 492 31.87 -7.80 26.61
CA ASP A 492 32.68 -7.44 25.44
C ASP A 492 32.33 -8.27 24.19
N GLU A 493 31.45 -9.25 24.33
CA GLU A 493 30.97 -10.10 23.23
C GLU A 493 30.03 -9.33 22.30
N PHE A 494 30.13 -9.61 21.01
CA PHE A 494 29.22 -9.03 20.01
C PHE A 494 27.86 -9.73 20.10
N PHE A 495 26.79 -8.93 20.20
CA PHE A 495 25.41 -9.42 20.35
C PHE A 495 24.98 -10.29 19.17
N TRP A 496 25.44 -9.96 17.97
CA TRP A 496 25.15 -10.68 16.72
C TRP A 496 26.33 -11.55 16.24
N ASP A 497 27.22 -12.00 17.13
CA ASP A 497 28.23 -13.02 16.79
C ASP A 497 27.59 -14.39 16.50
N ASP A 498 28.43 -15.34 16.11
CA ASP A 498 28.06 -16.72 15.86
C ASP A 498 27.29 -17.31 17.06
N PRO A 499 26.02 -17.75 16.88
CA PRO A 499 25.23 -18.36 17.95
C PRO A 499 25.92 -19.52 18.67
N ARG A 500 26.85 -20.23 18.01
CA ARG A 500 27.66 -21.28 18.68
C ARG A 500 28.58 -20.75 19.77
N LYS A 501 28.93 -19.46 19.74
CA LYS A 501 29.79 -18.79 20.71
C LYS A 501 29.00 -18.03 21.77
N VAL A 502 27.97 -17.30 21.35
CA VAL A 502 27.24 -16.33 22.20
C VAL A 502 25.81 -16.76 22.55
N GLY A 503 25.37 -17.91 22.04
CA GLY A 503 24.01 -18.42 22.20
C GLY A 503 23.92 -19.66 23.09
N ASP A 504 22.69 -20.09 23.30
CA ASP A 504 22.36 -21.29 24.07
C ASP A 504 22.13 -22.50 23.15
N GLU A 505 22.62 -23.68 23.54
CA GLU A 505 22.28 -24.94 22.86
C GLU A 505 20.81 -25.29 23.10
N VAL A 506 20.10 -25.60 22.02
CA VAL A 506 18.70 -26.01 22.00
C VAL A 506 18.59 -27.38 21.33
N THR A 507 17.81 -28.27 21.93
CA THR A 507 17.42 -29.55 21.32
C THR A 507 15.99 -29.44 20.83
N ASP A 508 15.77 -29.65 19.53
CA ASP A 508 14.44 -29.67 18.92
C ASP A 508 13.70 -30.98 19.24
N THR A 509 12.40 -31.00 18.95
CA THR A 509 11.49 -32.13 19.16
C THR A 509 11.88 -33.39 18.39
N ASP A 510 12.58 -33.26 17.26
CA ASP A 510 13.12 -34.36 16.48
C ASP A 510 14.50 -34.86 16.98
N GLY A 511 15.03 -34.25 18.04
CA GLY A 511 16.34 -34.55 18.62
C GLY A 511 17.51 -33.83 17.95
N SER A 512 17.27 -33.04 16.91
CA SER A 512 18.30 -32.19 16.29
C SER A 512 18.74 -31.09 17.26
N LYS A 513 20.02 -30.70 17.17
CA LYS A 513 20.61 -29.66 18.01
C LYS A 513 20.99 -28.44 17.19
N TYR A 514 20.77 -27.27 17.76
CA TYR A 514 21.20 -25.99 17.21
C TYR A 514 21.49 -24.99 18.33
N PHE A 515 22.15 -23.89 18.01
CA PHE A 515 22.45 -22.82 18.94
C PHE A 515 21.60 -21.60 18.60
N ARG A 516 20.95 -21.03 19.61
CA ARG A 516 20.13 -19.82 19.47
C ARG A 516 20.85 -18.64 20.13
N GLY A 517 21.20 -17.65 19.32
CA GLY A 517 21.86 -16.44 19.80
C GLY A 517 20.93 -15.53 20.63
N PRO A 518 21.45 -14.40 21.13
CA PRO A 518 20.66 -13.38 21.82
C PRO A 518 19.45 -12.89 20.99
N GLY A 519 18.38 -12.49 21.68
CA GLY A 519 17.13 -12.06 21.06
C GLY A 519 16.96 -10.55 21.04
N SER A 520 16.66 -9.97 19.88
CA SER A 520 16.36 -8.53 19.75
C SER A 520 14.94 -8.30 19.24
N GLY A 521 14.21 -7.36 19.83
CA GLY A 521 12.79 -7.17 19.56
C GLY A 521 12.11 -6.23 20.55
N THR A 522 10.84 -6.52 20.87
CA THR A 522 10.05 -5.66 21.75
C THR A 522 9.04 -6.43 22.60
N ALA A 523 8.92 -6.01 23.86
CA ALA A 523 7.90 -6.48 24.79
C ALA A 523 6.50 -5.90 24.52
N ALA A 524 6.40 -4.89 23.64
CA ALA A 524 5.15 -4.22 23.28
C ALA A 524 4.90 -4.31 21.77
N TYR A 525 4.82 -5.55 21.27
CA TYR A 525 4.63 -5.80 19.84
C TYR A 525 3.22 -5.39 19.38
N LEU A 526 2.20 -5.92 20.05
CA LEU A 526 0.79 -5.57 19.82
C LEU A 526 -0.07 -5.96 21.03
N THR A 527 -0.99 -5.09 21.45
CA THR A 527 -1.95 -5.42 22.52
C THR A 527 -2.86 -6.57 22.10
N HIS A 528 -3.29 -7.41 23.05
CA HIS A 528 -4.29 -8.45 22.81
C HIS A 528 -5.59 -7.90 22.22
N LEU A 529 -6.04 -6.74 22.68
CA LEU A 529 -7.24 -6.09 22.14
C LEU A 529 -7.12 -5.83 20.64
N ARG A 530 -5.98 -5.28 20.18
CA ARG A 530 -5.72 -5.06 18.75
C ARG A 530 -5.49 -6.36 17.99
N ALA A 531 -4.82 -7.35 18.58
CA ALA A 531 -4.65 -8.66 17.95
C ALA A 531 -5.99 -9.39 17.73
N LYS A 532 -6.99 -9.16 18.59
CA LYS A 532 -8.36 -9.66 18.44
C LYS A 532 -9.25 -8.78 17.55
N SER A 533 -8.74 -7.64 17.08
CA SER A 533 -9.45 -6.74 16.17
C SER A 533 -9.12 -7.07 14.71
N ARG A 534 -9.91 -6.53 13.77
CA ARG A 534 -9.73 -6.73 12.32
C ARG A 534 -9.63 -8.23 11.96
N ASP A 535 -8.81 -8.60 10.98
CA ASP A 535 -8.62 -9.99 10.55
C ASP A 535 -7.21 -10.50 10.88
N PHE A 536 -6.59 -10.05 11.97
CA PHE A 536 -5.33 -10.64 12.46
C PHE A 536 -5.48 -12.11 12.86
N ILE A 537 -6.65 -12.48 13.38
CA ILE A 537 -7.05 -13.85 13.69
C ILE A 537 -8.23 -14.22 12.79
N LYS A 538 -7.99 -15.07 11.79
CA LYS A 538 -8.98 -15.46 10.78
C LYS A 538 -9.02 -16.98 10.68
N GLY A 539 -10.22 -17.57 10.79
CA GLY A 539 -10.34 -19.02 10.93
C GLY A 539 -9.74 -19.59 12.22
N GLY A 540 -9.54 -18.75 13.24
CA GLY A 540 -8.81 -19.09 14.46
C GLY A 540 -7.29 -18.96 14.34
N ASP A 541 -6.73 -18.79 13.14
CA ASP A 541 -5.28 -18.77 12.91
C ASP A 541 -4.73 -17.35 12.82
N ALA A 542 -3.48 -17.17 13.25
CA ALA A 542 -2.68 -15.98 12.99
C ALA A 542 -1.53 -16.31 12.04
N ILE A 543 -1.23 -15.39 11.13
CA ILE A 543 -0.15 -15.54 10.14
C ILE A 543 0.91 -14.48 10.38
N PHE A 544 2.12 -14.92 10.67
CA PHE A 544 3.31 -14.10 10.73
C PHE A 544 4.10 -14.23 9.42
N LEU A 545 4.40 -13.09 8.79
CA LEU A 545 5.25 -12.99 7.62
C LEU A 545 6.63 -12.53 8.07
N LEU A 546 7.66 -13.30 7.70
CA LEU A 546 9.02 -13.08 8.13
C LEU A 546 9.94 -12.89 6.92
N THR A 547 10.82 -11.90 7.00
CA THR A 547 11.85 -11.64 5.98
C THR A 547 13.18 -11.31 6.63
N MET A 548 14.27 -11.66 5.96
CA MET A 548 15.62 -11.22 6.29
C MET A 548 16.29 -10.71 5.01
N GLU A 549 16.68 -9.45 5.01
CA GLU A 549 17.20 -8.77 3.83
C GLU A 549 18.55 -8.09 4.14
N ASP A 550 19.48 -8.13 3.20
CA ASP A 550 20.71 -7.33 3.30
C ASP A 550 20.42 -5.86 3.08
N VAL A 551 20.78 -5.05 4.07
CA VAL A 551 20.69 -3.60 4.02
C VAL A 551 22.05 -2.94 4.15
N SER A 552 23.14 -3.69 3.93
CA SER A 552 24.52 -3.18 4.03
C SER A 552 24.77 -2.00 3.08
N HIS A 553 24.11 -1.98 1.92
CA HIS A 553 24.17 -0.88 0.95
C HIS A 553 23.67 0.47 1.52
N LEU A 554 22.89 0.47 2.61
CA LEU A 554 22.40 1.69 3.28
C LEU A 554 23.44 2.32 4.23
N THR A 555 24.56 1.62 4.46
CA THR A 555 25.72 2.17 5.20
C THR A 555 26.51 3.17 4.37
N VAL A 556 26.38 3.13 3.05
CA VAL A 556 27.04 4.05 2.13
C VAL A 556 26.26 5.37 2.08
N SER A 557 26.97 6.49 2.20
CA SER A 557 26.39 7.82 2.07
C SER A 557 25.72 8.00 0.71
N GLN A 558 24.53 8.62 0.71
CA GLN A 558 23.83 8.89 -0.53
C GLN A 558 24.61 9.93 -1.37
N PRO A 559 24.69 9.74 -2.71
CA PRO A 559 25.41 10.68 -3.55
C PRO A 559 24.73 12.05 -3.53
N LEU A 560 25.51 13.11 -3.36
CA LEU A 560 25.01 14.47 -3.57
C LEU A 560 24.88 14.73 -5.08
N PRO A 561 23.81 15.42 -5.53
CA PRO A 561 23.70 15.84 -6.92
C PRO A 561 24.96 16.61 -7.32
N SER A 562 25.53 16.29 -8.48
CA SER A 562 26.68 17.03 -8.99
C SER A 562 26.28 18.51 -9.09
N THR A 563 27.03 19.37 -8.40
CA THR A 563 26.94 20.82 -8.58
C THR A 563 27.39 21.13 -9.99
N THR A 564 26.45 21.02 -10.93
CA THR A 564 26.63 21.61 -12.25
C THR A 564 26.65 23.11 -11.97
N SER A 565 27.85 23.67 -11.89
CA SER A 565 28.06 25.09 -12.07
C SER A 565 27.20 25.50 -13.26
N GLN A 566 26.36 26.53 -13.07
CA GLN A 566 25.68 27.17 -14.18
C GLN A 566 26.71 27.33 -15.31
N PRO A 567 26.40 26.94 -16.55
CA PRO A 567 27.35 27.14 -17.63
C PRO A 567 27.70 28.62 -17.63
N ILE A 568 28.99 28.90 -17.40
CA ILE A 568 29.58 30.21 -17.62
C ILE A 568 29.07 30.66 -18.98
N SER A 569 28.34 31.78 -18.99
CA SER A 569 27.90 32.43 -20.21
C SER A 569 29.12 32.61 -21.11
N THR A 570 29.30 31.69 -22.05
CA THR A 570 30.26 31.86 -23.12
C THR A 570 29.73 33.01 -23.97
N THR A 571 30.60 33.99 -24.12
CA THR A 571 30.48 35.18 -24.96
C THR A 571 29.67 34.90 -26.24
N PRO A 572 28.71 35.78 -26.60
CA PRO A 572 27.85 35.55 -27.76
C PRO A 572 28.70 35.47 -29.03
N SER A 573 28.47 34.43 -29.85
CA SER A 573 28.96 34.41 -31.21
C SER A 573 28.36 35.58 -31.99
N GLU A 574 29.15 36.19 -32.88
CA GLU A 574 28.80 37.39 -33.69
C GLU A 574 27.49 37.26 -34.52
N VAL A 575 26.90 36.06 -34.59
CA VAL A 575 25.76 35.72 -35.45
C VAL A 575 24.42 36.27 -34.90
N CYS A 576 24.30 36.53 -33.59
CA CYS A 576 23.04 36.99 -32.95
C CYS A 576 22.94 38.51 -32.71
N TYR A 577 23.87 39.33 -33.23
CA TYR A 577 23.92 40.78 -32.92
C TYR A 577 22.70 41.57 -33.42
N ASN A 578 22.05 41.11 -34.50
CA ASN A 578 20.95 41.82 -35.16
C ASN A 578 19.57 41.15 -35.02
N VAL A 579 19.45 40.09 -34.19
CA VAL A 579 18.16 39.38 -34.00
C VAL A 579 17.64 39.64 -32.59
N GLN A 580 16.60 40.47 -32.52
CA GLN A 580 15.90 40.77 -31.27
C GLN A 580 14.72 39.82 -31.07
N CYS A 581 14.86 38.89 -30.14
CA CYS A 581 13.78 38.01 -29.69
C CYS A 581 12.91 38.72 -28.65
N GLN A 582 11.60 38.49 -28.69
CA GLN A 582 10.63 39.08 -27.77
C GLN A 582 10.24 38.10 -26.67
N ASN A 583 9.58 38.60 -25.61
CA ASN A 583 8.98 37.79 -24.55
C ASN A 583 9.92 36.77 -23.89
N GLY A 584 11.17 37.17 -23.65
CA GLY A 584 12.18 36.31 -23.01
C GLY A 584 12.81 35.26 -23.92
N GLY A 585 12.49 35.25 -25.23
CA GLY A 585 13.11 34.35 -26.18
C GLY A 585 14.62 34.57 -26.31
N VAL A 586 15.38 33.49 -26.51
CA VAL A 586 16.84 33.53 -26.61
C VAL A 586 17.25 33.30 -28.07
N CYS A 587 18.09 34.17 -28.63
CA CYS A 587 18.67 33.95 -29.95
C CYS A 587 19.67 32.80 -29.89
N VAL A 588 19.47 31.79 -30.74
CA VAL A 588 20.37 30.67 -30.94
C VAL A 588 20.74 30.55 -32.41
N VAL A 589 21.86 29.92 -32.72
CA VAL A 589 22.23 29.57 -34.10
C VAL A 589 21.71 28.17 -34.39
N ASP A 590 20.73 28.06 -35.29
CA ASP A 590 20.17 26.80 -35.76
C ASP A 590 20.53 26.62 -37.24
N GLU A 591 21.22 25.53 -37.58
CA GLU A 591 21.75 25.25 -38.93
C GLU A 591 22.51 26.44 -39.58
N GLY A 592 23.25 27.22 -38.78
CA GLY A 592 24.04 28.36 -39.25
C GLY A 592 23.24 29.66 -39.48
N LYS A 593 21.95 29.71 -39.11
CA LYS A 593 21.10 30.92 -39.14
C LYS A 593 20.64 31.31 -37.73
N PRO A 594 20.53 32.61 -37.42
CA PRO A 594 19.99 33.03 -36.13
C PRO A 594 18.48 32.79 -36.07
N ALA A 595 18.02 32.13 -35.01
CA ALA A 595 16.62 31.82 -34.74
C ALA A 595 16.29 32.08 -33.26
N CYS A 596 15.06 32.51 -32.97
CA CYS A 596 14.60 32.73 -31.60
C CYS A 596 14.02 31.43 -31.01
N ARG A 597 14.60 30.94 -29.92
CA ARG A 597 13.99 29.89 -29.08
C ARG A 597 13.05 30.55 -28.08
N CYS A 598 11.77 30.21 -28.18
CA CYS A 598 10.71 30.80 -27.37
C CYS A 598 10.52 30.08 -26.04
N ASP A 599 10.16 30.84 -25.01
CA ASP A 599 9.91 30.31 -23.67
C ASP A 599 8.57 29.54 -23.62
N VAL A 600 8.55 28.50 -22.79
CA VAL A 600 7.43 27.55 -22.66
C VAL A 600 7.23 27.22 -21.18
N GLY A 601 6.02 27.49 -20.68
CA GLY A 601 5.55 27.08 -19.35
C GLY A 601 4.59 25.88 -19.43
N ASP A 602 4.11 25.42 -18.27
CA ASP A 602 3.25 24.22 -18.16
C ASP A 602 1.92 24.35 -18.92
N ASP A 603 1.35 25.55 -19.06
CA ASP A 603 0.05 25.82 -19.69
C ASP A 603 0.05 26.97 -20.71
N TRP A 604 1.22 27.50 -21.07
CA TRP A 604 1.40 28.55 -22.08
C TRP A 604 2.74 28.42 -22.82
N TRP A 605 2.81 28.98 -24.03
CA TRP A 605 4.05 29.08 -24.81
C TRP A 605 4.08 30.34 -25.66
N TYR A 606 5.26 30.88 -25.93
CA TYR A 606 5.44 31.87 -27.00
C TYR A 606 5.77 31.18 -28.32
N TYR A 607 5.34 31.75 -29.44
CA TYR A 607 5.58 31.23 -30.79
C TYR A 607 5.68 32.36 -31.83
N GLY A 608 6.11 31.99 -33.04
CA GLY A 608 6.44 32.92 -34.12
C GLY A 608 7.93 33.22 -34.20
N ASP A 609 8.36 33.77 -35.34
CA ASP A 609 9.79 33.91 -35.70
C ASP A 609 10.62 34.76 -34.71
N ARG A 610 9.97 35.60 -33.90
CA ARG A 610 10.57 36.39 -32.82
C ARG A 610 9.93 36.14 -31.46
N CYS A 611 9.16 35.06 -31.30
CA CYS A 611 8.39 34.75 -30.08
C CYS A 611 7.32 35.81 -29.75
N GLN A 612 6.78 36.48 -30.77
CA GLN A 612 5.86 37.60 -30.60
C GLN A 612 4.43 37.20 -30.24
N HIS A 613 4.04 35.92 -30.43
CA HIS A 613 2.70 35.44 -30.16
C HIS A 613 2.67 34.56 -28.92
N ARG A 614 1.61 34.64 -28.11
CA ARG A 614 1.41 33.80 -26.93
C ARG A 614 0.26 32.83 -27.19
N GLY A 615 0.45 31.57 -26.84
CA GLY A 615 -0.60 30.55 -26.79
C GLY A 615 -0.80 30.04 -25.37
N SER A 616 -2.03 29.64 -25.04
CA SER A 616 -2.35 28.95 -23.79
C SER A 616 -3.39 27.85 -24.02
N ASN A 617 -3.43 26.86 -23.13
CA ASN A 617 -4.45 25.80 -23.18
C ASN A 617 -5.89 26.32 -22.95
N SER A 618 -6.08 27.50 -22.33
CA SER A 618 -7.40 28.14 -22.15
C SER A 618 -8.01 28.66 -23.47
N ASP A 619 -7.17 28.98 -24.47
CA ASP A 619 -7.67 29.39 -25.79
C ASP A 619 -8.26 28.20 -26.57
N LYS A 620 -7.76 26.98 -26.33
CA LYS A 620 -8.32 25.75 -26.91
C LYS A 620 -9.68 25.38 -26.32
N THR A 621 -9.90 25.61 -25.03
CA THR A 621 -11.20 25.31 -24.38
C THR A 621 -12.28 26.30 -24.83
N THR A 622 -11.93 27.56 -25.06
CA THR A 622 -12.87 28.60 -25.53
C THR A 622 -13.33 28.34 -26.97
N LEU A 623 -12.43 27.87 -27.85
CA LEU A 623 -12.77 27.47 -29.23
C LEU A 623 -13.60 26.17 -29.28
N ALA A 624 -13.31 25.21 -28.38
CA ALA A 624 -14.08 23.97 -28.24
C ALA A 624 -15.50 24.21 -27.67
N LEU A 625 -15.67 25.19 -26.79
CA LEU A 625 -16.97 25.61 -26.26
C LEU A 625 -17.83 26.32 -27.33
N ALA A 626 -17.22 27.15 -28.18
CA ALA A 626 -17.93 27.81 -29.28
C ALA A 626 -18.41 26.81 -30.36
N SER A 627 -17.60 25.79 -30.67
CA SER A 627 -17.97 24.74 -31.64
C SER A 627 -19.03 23.78 -31.09
N SER A 628 -19.03 23.48 -29.80
CA SER A 628 -20.05 22.63 -29.17
C SER A 628 -21.40 23.34 -29.01
N LEU A 629 -21.42 24.65 -28.71
CA LEU A 629 -22.65 25.44 -28.68
C LEU A 629 -23.31 25.58 -30.07
N SER A 630 -22.52 25.66 -31.14
CA SER A 630 -23.04 25.72 -32.51
C SER A 630 -23.63 24.37 -32.95
N VAL A 631 -23.03 23.24 -32.58
CA VAL A 631 -23.60 21.90 -32.81
C VAL A 631 -24.91 21.71 -32.04
N LEU A 632 -24.99 22.16 -30.78
CA LEU A 632 -26.23 22.13 -29.98
C LEU A 632 -27.34 22.97 -30.62
N GLY A 633 -27.01 24.16 -31.13
CA GLY A 633 -27.96 25.00 -31.87
C GLY A 633 -28.51 24.31 -33.13
N VAL A 634 -27.65 23.68 -33.93
CA VAL A 634 -28.07 22.92 -35.12
C VAL A 634 -28.93 21.72 -34.76
N MET A 635 -28.57 20.96 -33.73
CA MET A 635 -29.36 19.83 -33.23
C MET A 635 -30.76 20.27 -32.78
N LEU A 636 -30.87 21.40 -32.08
CA LEU A 636 -32.16 21.96 -31.66
C LEU A 636 -33.02 22.34 -32.87
N VAL A 637 -32.44 22.97 -33.89
CA VAL A 637 -33.15 23.31 -35.13
C VAL A 637 -33.63 22.05 -35.86
N VAL A 638 -32.76 21.04 -36.01
CA VAL A 638 -33.13 19.74 -36.63
C VAL A 638 -34.27 19.07 -35.86
N THR A 639 -34.23 19.11 -34.53
CA THR A 639 -35.27 18.52 -33.68
C THR A 639 -36.59 19.25 -33.84
N VAL A 640 -36.58 20.60 -33.81
CA VAL A 640 -37.78 21.43 -34.03
C VAL A 640 -38.35 21.21 -35.43
N VAL A 641 -37.52 21.20 -36.47
CA VAL A 641 -37.96 20.93 -37.85
C VAL A 641 -38.54 19.52 -37.97
N SER A 642 -37.91 18.52 -37.35
CA SER A 642 -38.41 17.14 -37.33
C SER A 642 -39.77 17.04 -36.65
N VAL A 643 -39.95 17.71 -35.50
CA VAL A 643 -41.24 17.77 -34.78
C VAL A 643 -42.29 18.47 -35.63
N ILE A 644 -41.97 19.59 -36.28
CA ILE A 644 -42.89 20.30 -37.19
C ILE A 644 -43.26 19.42 -38.38
N CYS A 645 -42.30 18.74 -39.00
CA CYS A 645 -42.53 17.82 -40.12
C CYS A 645 -43.42 16.64 -39.70
N VAL A 646 -43.17 16.03 -38.54
CA VAL A 646 -44.01 14.96 -37.99
C VAL A 646 -45.42 15.47 -37.70
N LYS A 647 -45.57 16.65 -37.09
CA LYS A 647 -46.87 17.27 -36.81
C LYS A 647 -47.64 17.59 -38.11
N LYS A 648 -46.95 18.06 -39.15
CA LYS A 648 -47.52 18.34 -40.47
C LYS A 648 -47.91 17.05 -41.20
N LYS A 649 -47.12 15.98 -41.07
CA LYS A 649 -47.43 14.62 -41.57
C LYS A 649 -48.66 14.04 -40.86
N TYR A 650 -48.77 14.22 -39.54
CA TYR A 650 -49.95 13.81 -38.77
C TYR A 650 -51.21 14.58 -39.18
N LYS A 651 -51.11 15.90 -39.36
CA LYS A 651 -52.23 16.74 -39.82
C LYS A 651 -52.67 16.38 -41.25
N LYS A 652 -51.74 16.03 -42.13
CA LYS A 652 -52.04 15.54 -43.50
C LYS A 652 -52.69 14.15 -43.48
N ARG A 653 -52.31 13.27 -42.55
CA ARG A 653 -52.96 11.96 -42.34
C ARG A 653 -54.39 12.08 -41.79
N MET A 654 -54.64 13.02 -40.88
CA MET A 654 -56.00 13.30 -40.38
C MET A 654 -56.91 13.86 -41.47
N ASN A 655 -56.42 14.74 -42.36
CA ASN A 655 -57.23 15.24 -43.48
C ASN A 655 -57.52 14.18 -44.54
N ASN A 656 -56.64 13.17 -44.73
CA ASN A 656 -56.90 12.07 -45.67
C ASN A 656 -57.88 11.01 -45.13
N ASN A 657 -58.05 10.89 -43.81
CA ASN A 657 -58.97 9.92 -43.20
C ASN A 657 -60.44 10.39 -43.13
N ASN A 658 -60.72 11.66 -43.46
CA ASN A 658 -62.10 12.19 -43.48
C ASN A 658 -62.82 11.96 -44.82
N ASN A 659 -62.21 11.27 -45.79
CA ASN A 659 -62.78 11.02 -47.12
C ASN A 659 -63.10 9.53 -47.42
N VAL A 660 -63.24 8.68 -46.40
CA VAL A 660 -63.76 7.32 -46.60
C VAL A 660 -65.06 7.15 -45.83
N VAL A 661 -66.15 7.34 -46.55
CA VAL A 661 -67.55 7.18 -46.15
C VAL A 661 -67.97 5.71 -46.31
N ILE A 662 -68.48 5.12 -45.20
CA ILE A 662 -69.67 4.27 -45.02
C ILE A 662 -70.09 3.29 -46.13
N LEU A 663 -70.32 2.01 -45.77
CA LEU A 663 -71.57 1.23 -46.00
C LEU A 663 -71.44 -0.16 -45.31
N ASN A 664 -72.23 -0.41 -44.24
CA ASN A 664 -73.39 -1.32 -44.13
C ASN A 664 -73.03 -2.82 -44.21
N SER A 665 -73.62 -3.78 -43.49
CA SER A 665 -74.83 -3.87 -42.66
C SER A 665 -74.85 -5.27 -42.01
N HIS A 666 -75.69 -5.42 -40.97
CA HIS A 666 -76.16 -6.67 -40.35
C HIS A 666 -76.38 -7.87 -41.29
N ALA A 667 -76.10 -9.09 -40.80
CA ALA A 667 -77.09 -10.12 -40.40
C ALA A 667 -76.50 -11.55 -40.50
N SER A 668 -76.82 -12.34 -39.46
CA SER A 668 -76.82 -13.82 -39.37
C SER A 668 -75.49 -14.57 -39.27
#